data_AF-A0ABD6AU99-F1
#
_entry.id   AF-A0ABD6AU99-F1
#
_cell.length_a   1.000
_cell.length_b   1.000
_cell.length_c   1.000
_cell.angle_alpha   90.00
_cell.angle_beta   90.00
_cell.angle_gamma   90.00
#
_symmetry.space_group_name_H-M   'P 1'
#
loop_
_entity.id
_entity.type
_entity.pdbx_description
1 polymer ?
#
loop_
_entity_poly.entity_id
_entity_poly.type
_entity_poly.pdbx_seq_one_letter_code
_entity_poly.pdbx_strand_id
1 'polypeptide(L)'
;MEPRFETIPPRGAPEYTRPPDGAYEIESDPEYRRHQAVDHVISERLINHITGRGPRQATLYGNTPSRRCFAGVLADQYRYREAQEEDDSFQNFAKDVSPFSIGLKFQVDPDDISGIDIEVTPQAKLFYQRLPTYNEQERFGEVGSGRYDDAAMTPEEREAMADGGTSSLEDQTMLSVYERLDPDFETVSISGTDLRDAARLRQVEEYSLTATFDEARNEYARADRVLCEPASGVNEWDAEEVPGEALTDEEAFEEHLADNFSDQPKPALWRAKVRVVARQRDDGNISVSISLVNTHGESIETDTKPDNDWQAHLYDAGLSVTAESPVFRSFPSEEIRDHYQYDGNIYGIGENCSVERIGSDPVTGLRTNSVPIYQQPKYHSRETNSRGTIEAPFKELAHGDIDSVLENIQDEMEIALKQYRDVRGDILAGDKTDEAAEKFEETLEEFAGERDRFQQGRELIQSDERVQAAFRALNETFDSLGDKYEKWRLFQIVFIVMSIPDIVEQADPERDIDTSLDVADVIYFPTGGGKTEAYLGLVVMTAFHDRLRGKNHGMTALTKFPLRLLSLQQLQRITDVLCRAEVVRRNHDEMGGDGFSVGYFVGQQNTPNKTYDKSYSGSDTNNVELAKEDSDLQDEWLTVPDCPFCEEDGTVELTGDLDRMRIVHECTNSDCPEVQEQGGETAELPIYITDEEVYRYTPTFVVSTIDKIAIVGWQRRMRSLFGQVKNYCPKHGYTGESECLVADGNSYGSQFQCDNQNLESVETTDPPSILIQDELHLLREEFGAFDSHYETFIQELINRYTDGRWNMKVVAATATIKGAQNQVNALYWRDSNTFPTAGPRLHQSFYAYEDPHELGRRMIGAIPRTISRTLAINSIIRERAMIVQELQADLSELEDAIHELNESVVGGPLDFPESEPDRHELLKKLLKQYEVQVSYNIAKTRSDMLQRTVQQMINEQLEAFGDPYHTLRSVALTGETDMDVVRDSLSRLEADDPVRPIDIVIATSMISHGVDVNKLNFISFFGMPRNTAEYIQAYSRVGRKHSGSVFVLFDAMRARDRSHYTRFEHYHRYQDLLVEATPLERWAQFAIDRTMPGVIVGLFLQYYDFVLEGQTEKRLYMFDGFNEAFEADLITRRDALDFVLRAYSVTEEQETEWADIHGMNLYRDRIEDQFDKVWDRLLDDPLSKDGRGEFIANVVEGDSDDEHGPMNSLRDIDRQVDIVPNRYSTYVVESLKQGDH
;
A
#
# COMPACT_ATOMS: atom_id res chain seq x y z
N MET A 1 21.87 -4.10 26.67
CA MET A 1 21.85 -2.68 26.26
C MET A 1 20.42 -2.18 26.41
N GLU A 2 20.18 -0.88 26.59
CA GLU A 2 18.81 -0.35 26.53
C GLU A 2 18.29 -0.44 25.08
N PRO A 3 16.97 -0.57 24.86
CA PRO A 3 16.37 -0.56 23.53
C PRO A 3 16.70 0.72 22.78
N ARG A 4 16.84 0.65 21.45
CA ARG A 4 17.02 1.82 20.60
C ARG A 4 15.77 2.71 20.59
N PHE A 5 14.59 2.10 20.66
CA PHE A 5 13.31 2.77 20.53
C PHE A 5 12.60 2.89 21.88
N GLU A 6 12.19 4.10 22.26
CA GLU A 6 11.54 4.38 23.55
C GLU A 6 10.19 3.66 23.73
N THR A 7 9.53 3.28 22.63
CA THR A 7 8.27 2.52 22.66
C THR A 7 8.44 1.08 23.13
N ILE A 8 9.67 0.55 23.08
CA ILE A 8 9.95 -0.84 23.38
C ILE A 8 10.00 -1.05 24.90
N PRO A 9 9.17 -1.94 25.46
CA PRO A 9 9.18 -2.22 26.89
C PRO A 9 10.57 -2.73 27.34
N PRO A 10 10.96 -2.46 28.60
CA PRO A 10 12.24 -2.94 29.12
C PRO A 10 12.24 -4.47 29.26
N ARG A 11 13.43 -5.09 29.19
CA ARG A 11 13.62 -6.56 29.34
C ARG A 11 13.02 -7.13 30.64
N GLY A 12 12.84 -6.32 31.67
CA GLY A 12 12.22 -6.72 32.94
C GLY A 12 10.69 -6.85 32.92
N ALA A 13 10.01 -6.39 31.86
CA ALA A 13 8.56 -6.53 31.74
C ALA A 13 8.13 -7.99 31.53
N PRO A 14 6.86 -8.36 31.79
CA PRO A 14 6.35 -9.71 31.51
C PRO A 14 6.55 -10.11 30.05
N GLU A 15 7.00 -11.33 29.82
CA GLU A 15 7.52 -11.87 28.55
C GLU A 15 6.64 -11.63 27.31
N TYR A 16 5.33 -11.83 27.42
CA TYR A 16 4.38 -11.67 26.31
C TYR A 16 3.89 -10.24 26.12
N THR A 17 4.39 -9.32 26.95
CA THR A 17 4.11 -7.88 26.85
C THR A 17 5.34 -7.10 26.36
N ARG A 18 6.37 -7.78 25.88
CA ARG A 18 7.64 -7.22 25.39
C ARG A 18 8.27 -8.12 24.32
N PRO A 19 9.35 -7.67 23.65
CA PRO A 19 10.15 -8.55 22.78
C PRO A 19 10.74 -9.76 23.53
N PRO A 20 10.99 -10.89 22.84
CA PRO A 20 11.64 -12.05 23.44
C PRO A 20 13.08 -11.73 23.86
N ASP A 21 13.63 -12.50 24.81
CA ASP A 21 14.95 -12.21 25.40
C ASP A 21 16.07 -12.10 24.36
N GLY A 22 16.07 -12.97 23.34
CA GLY A 22 17.06 -12.96 22.27
C GLY A 22 17.02 -11.71 21.40
N ALA A 23 15.86 -11.06 21.24
CA ALA A 23 15.73 -9.83 20.45
C ALA A 23 16.45 -8.62 21.08
N TYR A 24 16.72 -8.66 22.39
CA TYR A 24 17.53 -7.62 23.03
C TYR A 24 19.04 -7.80 22.82
N GLU A 25 19.47 -8.93 22.27
CA GLU A 25 20.88 -9.28 22.04
C GLU A 25 21.33 -8.79 20.66
N ILE A 26 22.44 -8.05 20.62
CA ILE A 26 22.91 -7.27 19.44
C ILE A 26 23.61 -8.16 18.39
N GLU A 27 23.88 -9.41 18.70
CA GLU A 27 24.63 -10.33 17.84
C GLU A 27 23.77 -10.96 16.73
N SER A 28 22.47 -10.61 16.61
CA SER A 28 21.51 -11.35 15.79
C SER A 28 21.72 -11.24 14.28
N ASP A 29 22.13 -10.07 13.72
CA ASP A 29 22.33 -9.92 12.26
C ASP A 29 23.25 -8.74 11.86
N PRO A 30 24.54 -8.95 11.50
CA PRO A 30 25.41 -7.91 10.95
C PRO A 30 25.09 -7.52 9.50
N GLU A 31 24.43 -8.36 8.70
CA GLU A 31 23.98 -8.00 7.34
C GLU A 31 22.89 -6.94 7.38
N TYR A 32 21.86 -7.14 8.21
CA TYR A 32 20.77 -6.18 8.36
C TYR A 32 21.27 -4.81 8.83
N ARG A 33 22.21 -4.78 9.77
CA ARG A 33 22.80 -3.53 10.28
C ARG A 33 23.62 -2.77 9.24
N ARG A 34 24.33 -3.49 8.35
CA ARG A 34 25.04 -2.85 7.21
C ARG A 34 24.04 -2.16 6.27
N HIS A 35 22.89 -2.79 6.00
CA HIS A 35 21.80 -2.15 5.27
C HIS A 35 21.26 -0.90 5.97
N GLN A 36 21.01 -0.96 7.29
CA GLN A 36 20.61 0.22 8.07
C GLN A 36 21.61 1.37 7.96
N ALA A 37 22.92 1.06 7.99
CA ALA A 37 23.98 2.06 7.86
C ALA A 37 23.91 2.78 6.50
N VAL A 38 23.81 2.01 5.41
CA VAL A 38 23.73 2.55 4.04
C VAL A 38 22.48 3.40 3.85
N ASP A 39 21.31 2.91 4.27
CA ASP A 39 20.04 3.66 4.21
C ASP A 39 20.12 4.98 5.00
N HIS A 40 20.75 4.95 6.18
CA HIS A 40 20.97 6.16 6.99
C HIS A 40 21.85 7.17 6.27
N VAL A 41 23.00 6.75 5.72
CA VAL A 41 23.93 7.64 5.00
C VAL A 41 23.25 8.31 3.81
N ILE A 42 22.55 7.54 2.97
CA ILE A 42 21.85 8.06 1.79
C ILE A 42 20.77 9.08 2.22
N SER A 43 19.97 8.72 3.22
CA SER A 43 18.87 9.57 3.68
C SER A 43 19.34 10.85 4.37
N GLU A 44 20.39 10.78 5.19
CA GLU A 44 20.99 11.97 5.81
C GLU A 44 21.56 12.91 4.76
N ARG A 45 22.25 12.39 3.74
CA ARG A 45 22.76 13.21 2.64
C ARG A 45 21.63 13.92 1.88
N LEU A 46 20.53 13.22 1.62
CA LEU A 46 19.37 13.82 0.98
C LEU A 46 18.76 14.94 1.84
N ILE A 47 18.60 14.71 3.15
CA ILE A 47 18.12 15.73 4.10
C ILE A 47 19.07 16.93 4.11
N ASN A 48 20.38 16.68 4.11
CA ASN A 48 21.42 17.69 4.07
C ASN A 48 21.30 18.56 2.81
N HIS A 49 21.12 17.96 1.63
CA HIS A 49 20.98 18.69 0.36
C HIS A 49 19.75 19.62 0.35
N ILE A 50 18.60 19.18 0.89
CA ILE A 50 17.36 19.98 0.88
C ILE A 50 17.26 21.04 2.00
N THR A 51 18.13 20.96 3.02
CA THR A 51 18.17 21.91 4.15
C THR A 51 19.39 22.82 4.13
N GLY A 52 20.44 22.47 3.39
CA GLY A 52 21.75 23.13 3.48
C GLY A 52 22.55 22.68 4.72
N ARG A 53 22.30 21.47 5.22
CA ARG A 53 23.06 20.87 6.32
C ARG A 53 24.27 20.08 5.82
N GLY A 54 25.21 19.85 6.74
CA GLY A 54 26.43 19.11 6.48
C GLY A 54 27.54 19.91 5.77
N PRO A 55 28.77 19.38 5.78
CA PRO A 55 29.94 20.07 5.25
C PRO A 55 29.90 20.24 3.72
N ARG A 56 29.26 19.31 3.00
CA ARG A 56 29.15 19.37 1.52
C ARG A 56 28.22 20.45 1.00
N GLN A 57 27.34 20.96 1.87
CA GLN A 57 26.45 22.06 1.54
C GLN A 57 27.00 23.41 2.04
N ALA A 58 28.27 23.45 2.43
CA ALA A 58 28.95 24.70 2.78
C ALA A 58 29.07 25.63 1.57
N THR A 59 29.36 25.08 0.39
CA THR A 59 29.46 25.84 -0.85
C THR A 59 28.45 25.32 -1.87
N LEU A 60 27.63 26.21 -2.43
CA LEU A 60 26.65 25.89 -3.47
C LEU A 60 27.02 26.61 -4.77
N TYR A 61 26.98 25.87 -5.88
CA TYR A 61 27.29 26.40 -7.21
C TYR A 61 26.02 26.51 -8.06
N GLY A 62 25.89 27.61 -8.80
CA GLY A 62 24.82 27.86 -9.77
C GLY A 62 23.53 28.39 -9.14
N ASN A 63 22.56 27.51 -8.87
CA ASN A 63 21.23 27.92 -8.39
C ASN A 63 21.30 28.65 -7.04
N THR A 64 20.38 29.60 -6.83
CA THR A 64 20.23 30.29 -5.53
C THR A 64 19.99 29.29 -4.40
N PRO A 65 20.46 29.57 -3.16
CA PRO A 65 20.25 28.67 -2.03
C PRO A 65 18.75 28.37 -1.81
N SER A 66 17.87 29.33 -2.07
CA SER A 66 16.41 29.15 -1.98
C SER A 66 15.85 28.11 -2.95
N ARG A 67 16.50 27.86 -4.09
CA ARG A 67 16.09 26.82 -5.04
C ARG A 67 16.58 25.42 -4.67
N ARG A 68 17.66 25.31 -3.89
CA ARG A 68 18.26 24.03 -3.48
C ARG A 68 17.84 23.62 -2.07
N CYS A 69 17.98 24.55 -1.13
CA CYS A 69 17.64 24.38 0.27
C CYS A 69 16.24 24.94 0.51
N PHE A 70 15.21 24.11 0.33
CA PHE A 70 13.81 24.54 0.39
C PHE A 70 13.08 24.15 1.67
N ALA A 71 13.68 23.28 2.50
CA ALA A 71 13.11 22.85 3.77
C ALA A 71 13.65 23.68 4.94
N GLY A 72 12.76 24.11 5.83
CA GLY A 72 13.15 24.90 7.01
C GLY A 72 13.61 26.33 6.74
N VAL A 73 13.14 26.94 5.64
CA VAL A 73 13.48 28.32 5.27
C VAL A 73 12.47 29.32 5.83
N LEU A 74 12.95 30.40 6.43
CA LEU A 74 12.16 31.59 6.73
C LEU A 74 12.43 32.68 5.68
N ALA A 75 11.42 32.96 4.88
CA ALA A 75 11.47 34.02 3.86
C ALA A 75 11.46 35.41 4.52
N ASP A 76 11.86 36.43 3.76
CA ASP A 76 11.67 37.82 4.17
C ASP A 76 10.21 38.26 4.00
N GLN A 77 9.83 39.34 4.70
CA GLN A 77 8.48 39.88 4.65
C GLN A 77 8.31 40.94 3.56
N TYR A 78 9.37 41.40 2.90
CA TYR A 78 9.34 42.58 2.02
C TYR A 78 8.43 42.33 0.83
N ARG A 79 8.69 41.25 0.05
CA ARG A 79 7.88 40.91 -1.13
C ARG A 79 6.41 40.65 -0.79
N TYR A 80 6.15 40.03 0.37
CA TYR A 80 4.79 39.79 0.85
C TYR A 80 4.04 41.09 1.14
N ARG A 81 4.70 42.03 1.84
CA ARG A 81 4.07 43.31 2.19
C ARG A 81 3.96 44.25 1.01
N GLU A 82 4.89 44.18 0.05
CA GLU A 82 4.82 44.90 -1.23
C GLU A 82 3.54 44.50 -1.99
N ALA A 83 3.30 43.20 -2.16
CA ALA A 83 2.08 42.68 -2.78
C ALA A 83 0.81 43.03 -1.97
N GLN A 84 0.91 43.14 -0.64
CA GLN A 84 -0.21 43.55 0.20
C GLN A 84 -0.60 45.02 -0.02
N GLU A 85 0.36 45.92 -0.20
CA GLU A 85 0.11 47.33 -0.52
C GLU A 85 -0.49 47.52 -1.91
N GLU A 86 -0.17 46.62 -2.85
CA GLU A 86 -0.67 46.64 -4.24
C GLU A 86 -2.08 46.01 -4.42
N ASP A 87 -2.70 45.55 -3.32
CA ASP A 87 -4.03 44.91 -3.27
C ASP A 87 -4.19 43.71 -4.23
N ASP A 88 -3.12 42.94 -4.39
CA ASP A 88 -3.10 41.77 -5.28
C ASP A 88 -3.81 40.55 -4.63
N SER A 89 -4.53 39.78 -5.44
CA SER A 89 -5.18 38.52 -5.05
C SER A 89 -4.22 37.45 -4.49
N PHE A 90 -2.91 37.65 -4.63
CA PHE A 90 -1.82 36.82 -4.10
C PHE A 90 -1.70 36.82 -2.56
N GLN A 91 -2.48 37.67 -1.87
CA GLN A 91 -2.51 37.88 -0.40
C GLN A 91 -2.65 36.60 0.45
N ASN A 92 -3.50 35.64 0.04
CA ASN A 92 -3.72 34.39 0.79
C ASN A 92 -2.70 33.30 0.43
N PHE A 93 -1.97 33.46 -0.68
CA PHE A 93 -1.08 32.44 -1.23
C PHE A 93 0.31 32.50 -0.56
N ALA A 94 0.92 33.68 -0.46
CA ALA A 94 2.32 33.79 -0.03
C ALA A 94 2.57 33.42 1.45
N LYS A 95 1.63 33.71 2.36
CA LYS A 95 1.80 33.45 3.81
C LYS A 95 1.86 31.96 4.17
N ASP A 96 1.13 31.12 3.43
CA ASP A 96 1.05 29.67 3.68
C ASP A 96 2.21 28.90 3.00
N VAL A 97 2.74 29.38 1.86
CA VAL A 97 3.93 28.80 1.21
C VAL A 97 5.20 29.16 1.96
N SER A 98 5.41 30.44 2.26
CA SER A 98 6.69 30.99 2.71
C SER A 98 6.53 31.65 4.08
N PRO A 99 6.67 30.89 5.19
CA PRO A 99 6.46 31.41 6.51
C PRO A 99 7.60 32.36 6.93
N PHE A 100 7.24 33.37 7.71
CA PHE A 100 8.19 34.31 8.32
C PHE A 100 8.56 33.91 9.76
N SER A 101 7.85 32.92 10.32
CA SER A 101 8.07 32.42 11.67
C SER A 101 8.11 30.89 11.73
N ILE A 102 8.97 30.39 12.61
CA ILE A 102 9.00 28.99 13.05
C ILE A 102 9.01 28.97 14.58
N GLY A 103 8.30 28.04 15.20
CA GLY A 103 8.23 28.04 16.66
C GLY A 103 7.59 26.80 17.25
N LEU A 104 7.44 26.82 18.56
CA LEU A 104 6.77 25.77 19.30
C LEU A 104 5.91 26.33 20.43
N LYS A 105 4.91 25.55 20.82
CA LYS A 105 3.97 25.86 21.88
C LYS A 105 3.95 24.72 22.89
N PHE A 106 4.06 25.05 24.17
CA PHE A 106 4.06 24.10 25.29
C PHE A 106 3.22 24.61 26.46
N GLN A 107 3.09 23.78 27.49
CA GLN A 107 2.43 24.13 28.75
C GLN A 107 3.36 23.95 29.94
N VAL A 108 3.17 24.82 30.93
CA VAL A 108 3.83 24.75 32.24
C VAL A 108 2.83 25.02 33.36
N ASP A 109 3.06 24.41 34.52
CA ASP A 109 2.32 24.71 35.74
C ASP A 109 2.83 26.05 36.33
N PRO A 110 1.93 27.00 36.70
CA PRO A 110 2.33 28.31 37.23
C PRO A 110 3.14 28.24 38.53
N ASP A 111 2.92 27.22 39.35
CA ASP A 111 3.57 27.07 40.64
C ASP A 111 4.91 26.33 40.48
N ASP A 112 4.99 25.34 39.58
CA ASP A 112 6.26 24.66 39.28
C ASP A 112 7.26 25.59 38.58
N ILE A 113 6.79 26.43 37.65
CA ILE A 113 7.68 27.34 36.91
C ILE A 113 8.17 28.52 37.78
N SER A 114 7.53 28.77 38.95
CA SER A 114 7.87 29.88 39.83
C SER A 114 9.24 29.68 40.50
N GLY A 115 10.31 30.11 39.82
CA GLY A 115 11.70 29.99 40.27
C GLY A 115 12.59 29.13 39.35
N ILE A 116 12.08 28.74 38.18
CA ILE A 116 12.83 28.03 37.14
C ILE A 116 12.93 28.94 35.92
N ASP A 117 14.12 29.03 35.34
CA ASP A 117 14.36 29.77 34.11
C ASP A 117 14.23 28.83 32.91
N ILE A 118 13.64 29.35 31.82
CA ILE A 118 13.57 28.65 30.53
C ILE A 118 14.66 29.23 29.63
N GLU A 119 15.50 28.36 29.09
CA GLU A 119 16.54 28.71 28.13
C GLU A 119 16.05 28.46 26.71
N VAL A 120 16.11 29.50 25.87
CA VAL A 120 15.73 29.44 24.45
C VAL A 120 16.97 29.68 23.59
N THR A 121 17.36 28.67 22.81
CA THR A 121 18.49 28.75 21.89
C THR A 121 17.96 28.75 20.45
N PRO A 122 17.94 29.91 19.77
CA PRO A 122 17.59 29.96 18.34
C PRO A 122 18.72 29.41 17.47
N GLN A 123 18.38 29.02 16.25
CA GLN A 123 19.36 28.62 15.24
C GLN A 123 18.87 29.01 13.85
N ALA A 124 19.80 29.37 12.97
CA ALA A 124 19.59 29.52 11.55
C ALA A 124 20.94 29.52 10.82
N LYS A 125 20.92 29.20 9.54
CA LYS A 125 22.05 29.27 8.63
C LYS A 125 21.83 30.40 7.66
N LEU A 126 22.92 31.05 7.30
CA LEU A 126 22.94 32.15 6.35
C LEU A 126 23.75 31.72 5.13
N PHE A 127 23.41 32.27 3.98
CA PHE A 127 24.22 32.10 2.77
C PHE A 127 24.55 33.47 2.23
N TYR A 128 25.79 33.66 1.79
CA TYR A 128 26.20 34.85 1.06
C TYR A 128 26.81 34.48 -0.28
N GLN A 129 26.68 35.37 -1.26
CA GLN A 129 27.27 35.15 -2.58
C GLN A 129 28.69 35.71 -2.64
N ARG A 130 29.59 34.96 -3.27
CA ARG A 130 30.95 35.38 -3.61
C ARG A 130 31.19 35.25 -5.11
N LEU A 131 32.17 35.99 -5.60
CA LEU A 131 32.69 35.86 -6.96
C LEU A 131 33.38 34.49 -7.11
N PRO A 132 33.14 33.76 -8.21
CA PRO A 132 33.78 32.47 -8.48
C PRO A 132 35.29 32.66 -8.69
N THR A 133 36.06 31.61 -8.47
CA THR A 133 37.46 31.52 -8.93
C THR A 133 37.51 31.11 -10.40
N TYR A 134 38.65 31.33 -11.07
CA TYR A 134 38.86 30.88 -12.45
C TYR A 134 38.52 29.39 -12.64
N ASN A 135 39.06 28.51 -11.78
CA ASN A 135 38.82 27.06 -11.86
C ASN A 135 37.35 26.70 -11.63
N GLU A 136 36.63 27.43 -10.77
CA GLU A 136 35.20 27.20 -10.55
C GLU A 136 34.38 27.64 -11.75
N GLN A 137 34.68 28.81 -12.32
CA GLN A 137 34.02 29.30 -13.54
C GLN A 137 34.30 28.40 -14.74
N GLU A 138 35.55 27.95 -14.95
CA GLU A 138 35.90 27.04 -16.03
C GLU A 138 35.16 25.70 -15.90
N ARG A 139 35.06 25.17 -14.68
CA ARG A 139 34.48 23.84 -14.44
C ARG A 139 32.95 23.83 -14.39
N PHE A 140 32.32 24.89 -13.88
CA PHE A 140 30.87 24.93 -13.63
C PHE A 140 30.15 26.08 -14.34
N GLY A 141 30.83 26.90 -15.14
CA GLY A 141 30.26 28.06 -15.82
C GLY A 141 29.13 27.71 -16.79
N GLU A 142 29.22 26.57 -17.49
CA GLU A 142 28.14 26.04 -18.34
C GLU A 142 26.88 25.63 -17.55
N VAL A 143 27.03 25.28 -16.27
CA VAL A 143 25.90 25.01 -15.38
C VAL A 143 25.22 26.33 -14.94
N GLY A 144 25.97 27.43 -14.93
CA GLY A 144 25.48 28.79 -14.64
C GLY A 144 24.71 29.44 -15.80
N SER A 145 25.03 29.09 -17.05
CA SER A 145 24.36 29.62 -18.26
C SER A 145 22.98 29.02 -18.52
N GLY A 146 22.58 27.97 -17.80
CA GLY A 146 21.19 27.45 -17.76
C GLY A 146 20.17 28.37 -17.06
N ARG A 147 20.54 29.64 -16.79
CA ARG A 147 19.73 30.67 -16.12
C ARG A 147 18.53 31.20 -16.94
N TYR A 148 18.26 30.68 -18.15
CA TYR A 148 17.14 31.15 -18.95
C TYR A 148 15.80 30.75 -18.32
N ASP A 149 15.19 31.73 -17.64
CA ASP A 149 13.82 31.69 -17.17
C ASP A 149 12.88 31.59 -18.39
N ASP A 150 12.30 30.41 -18.61
CA ASP A 150 11.48 30.05 -19.78
C ASP A 150 10.22 30.94 -19.95
N ALA A 151 9.96 31.81 -18.98
CA ALA A 151 8.88 32.80 -18.96
C ALA A 151 9.20 34.12 -19.67
N ALA A 152 10.47 34.41 -19.99
CA ALA A 152 10.90 35.69 -20.55
C ALA A 152 11.23 35.66 -22.06
N MET A 153 11.33 34.48 -22.70
CA MET A 153 11.71 34.38 -24.11
C MET A 153 10.54 34.65 -25.07
N THR A 154 10.82 35.43 -26.12
CA THR A 154 9.90 35.59 -27.24
C THR A 154 9.94 34.36 -28.15
N PRO A 155 8.85 34.02 -28.86
CA PRO A 155 8.83 32.89 -29.81
C PRO A 155 9.91 32.94 -30.89
N GLU A 156 10.37 34.14 -31.24
CA GLU A 156 11.40 34.39 -32.25
C GLU A 156 12.81 33.99 -31.76
N GLU A 157 13.06 34.06 -30.44
CA GLU A 157 14.33 33.61 -29.84
C GLU A 157 14.40 32.08 -29.72
N ARG A 158 13.24 31.40 -29.61
CA ARG A 158 13.15 29.93 -29.65
C ARG A 158 13.41 29.34 -31.04
N GLU A 159 13.07 30.07 -32.10
CA GLU A 159 13.37 29.62 -33.48
C GLU A 159 14.85 29.77 -33.83
N ALA A 160 15.57 30.73 -33.23
CA ALA A 160 17.00 30.96 -33.50
C ALA A 160 17.91 29.85 -32.93
N MET A 161 17.51 29.18 -31.84
CA MET A 161 18.28 28.09 -31.23
C MET A 161 18.06 26.72 -31.90
N ALA A 162 17.06 26.56 -32.77
CA ALA A 162 16.74 25.29 -33.42
C ALA A 162 17.64 24.95 -34.63
N ASP A 163 18.37 25.94 -35.17
CA ASP A 163 19.28 25.76 -36.30
C ASP A 163 20.71 25.55 -35.80
N GLY A 164 21.06 24.29 -35.54
CA GLY A 164 22.34 23.82 -34.98
C GLY A 164 23.61 24.47 -35.56
N GLY A 165 24.04 25.55 -34.91
CA GLY A 165 25.35 26.17 -35.09
C GLY A 165 26.38 25.51 -34.17
N THR A 166 27.47 25.02 -34.75
CA THR A 166 28.70 24.68 -34.01
C THR A 166 29.27 25.94 -33.36
N SER A 167 29.23 26.02 -32.03
CA SER A 167 29.72 27.14 -31.24
C SER A 167 31.22 26.99 -30.90
N SER A 168 31.92 28.10 -31.09
CA SER A 168 33.29 28.38 -30.71
C SER A 168 33.26 29.28 -29.48
N LEU A 169 33.80 28.84 -28.33
CA LEU A 169 33.98 29.62 -27.08
C LEU A 169 33.00 30.82 -26.95
N GLU A 170 31.72 30.51 -26.74
CA GLU A 170 30.69 31.51 -26.49
C GLU A 170 30.82 32.10 -25.09
N ASP A 171 30.43 33.36 -24.94
CA ASP A 171 30.38 34.08 -23.68
C ASP A 171 29.50 33.33 -22.67
N GLN A 172 29.99 33.15 -21.44
CA GLN A 172 29.31 32.43 -20.36
C GLN A 172 28.69 33.41 -19.37
N THR A 173 27.65 33.00 -18.65
CA THR A 173 27.19 33.75 -17.47
C THR A 173 28.10 33.47 -16.28
N MET A 174 28.35 34.48 -15.45
CA MET A 174 29.11 34.35 -14.21
C MET A 174 28.46 33.33 -13.29
N LEU A 175 29.26 32.35 -12.87
CA LEU A 175 28.86 31.32 -11.94
C LEU A 175 28.53 31.95 -10.59
N SER A 176 27.29 31.77 -10.14
CA SER A 176 26.92 32.17 -8.79
C SER A 176 27.46 31.15 -7.79
N VAL A 177 28.29 31.60 -6.86
CA VAL A 177 28.83 30.75 -5.78
C VAL A 177 28.33 31.28 -4.44
N TYR A 178 27.69 30.41 -3.67
CA TYR A 178 27.14 30.74 -2.37
C TYR A 178 27.88 30.00 -1.28
N GLU A 179 28.32 30.73 -0.26
CA GLU A 179 28.97 30.17 0.92
C GLU A 179 28.05 30.26 2.13
N ARG A 180 28.04 29.17 2.91
CA ARG A 180 27.26 29.03 4.13
C ARG A 180 28.00 29.65 5.29
N LEU A 181 27.28 30.47 6.04
CA LEU A 181 27.71 31.06 7.29
C LEU A 181 26.84 30.48 8.41
N ASP A 182 27.49 30.07 9.51
CA ASP A 182 26.86 29.44 10.67
C ASP A 182 27.01 30.36 11.90
N PRO A 183 26.11 31.33 12.13
CA PRO A 183 26.21 32.26 13.25
C PRO A 183 26.06 31.55 14.61
N ASP A 184 26.81 32.01 15.61
CA ASP A 184 26.65 31.57 17.00
C ASP A 184 25.53 32.38 17.68
N PHE A 185 24.42 31.71 18.00
CA PHE A 185 23.23 32.36 18.55
C PHE A 185 23.28 32.39 20.08
N GLU A 186 23.13 33.59 20.66
CA GLU A 186 23.02 33.73 22.11
C GLU A 186 21.73 33.06 22.64
N THR A 187 21.87 32.34 23.76
CA THR A 187 20.72 31.74 24.45
C THR A 187 19.98 32.81 25.26
N VAL A 188 18.67 32.90 25.04
CA VAL A 188 17.78 33.81 25.74
C VAL A 188 17.22 33.10 26.98
N SER A 189 17.55 33.60 28.17
CA SER A 189 16.99 33.12 29.44
C SER A 189 15.75 33.93 29.82
N ILE A 190 14.64 33.24 30.08
CA ILE A 190 13.35 33.84 30.45
C ILE A 190 12.96 33.31 31.82
N SER A 191 12.76 34.20 32.80
CA SER A 191 12.39 33.76 34.13
C SER A 191 10.93 33.29 34.18
N GLY A 192 10.66 32.25 34.98
CA GLY A 192 9.28 31.79 35.19
C GLY A 192 8.35 32.85 35.79
N THR A 193 8.91 33.85 36.50
CA THR A 193 8.13 35.00 37.01
C THR A 193 7.67 35.90 35.87
N ASP A 194 8.56 36.18 34.91
CA ASP A 194 8.24 37.00 33.74
C ASP A 194 7.18 36.32 32.86
N LEU A 195 7.29 35.00 32.63
CA LEU A 195 6.26 34.23 31.92
C LEU A 195 4.88 34.30 32.58
N ARG A 196 4.85 34.25 33.92
CA ARG A 196 3.60 34.35 34.70
C ARG A 196 2.98 35.74 34.59
N ASP A 197 3.79 36.78 34.65
CA ASP A 197 3.34 38.16 34.54
C ASP A 197 2.91 38.48 33.09
N ALA A 198 3.65 38.01 32.10
CA ALA A 198 3.28 38.09 30.68
C ALA A 198 1.93 37.41 30.41
N ALA A 199 1.69 36.22 31.00
CA ALA A 199 0.41 35.51 30.88
C ALA A 199 -0.76 36.28 31.50
N ARG A 200 -0.55 36.91 32.67
CA ARG A 200 -1.57 37.72 33.36
C ARG A 200 -1.88 39.02 32.62
N LEU A 201 -0.85 39.69 32.11
CA LEU A 201 -0.95 41.00 31.44
C LEU A 201 -1.25 40.88 29.94
N ARG A 202 -1.25 39.66 29.38
CA ARG A 202 -1.33 39.38 27.94
C ARG A 202 -0.28 40.14 27.14
N GLN A 203 0.92 40.25 27.69
CA GLN A 203 2.03 40.93 27.06
C GLN A 203 2.76 39.98 26.09
N VAL A 204 3.26 40.56 25.00
CA VAL A 204 4.15 39.88 24.06
C VAL A 204 5.55 40.39 24.37
N GLU A 205 6.47 39.47 24.64
CA GLU A 205 7.89 39.79 24.81
C GLU A 205 8.63 39.51 23.50
N GLU A 206 9.53 40.40 23.14
CA GLU A 206 10.36 40.26 21.94
C GLU A 206 11.83 40.49 22.31
N TYR A 207 12.68 39.52 21.94
CA TYR A 207 14.11 39.53 22.19
C TYR A 207 14.83 39.66 20.85
N SER A 208 15.59 40.75 20.67
CA SER A 208 16.27 41.03 19.40
C SER A 208 17.55 40.22 19.25
N LEU A 209 17.79 39.66 18.06
CA LEU A 209 19.04 38.95 17.73
C LEU A 209 20.03 39.83 16.96
N THR A 210 19.91 41.16 17.08
CA THR A 210 20.71 42.14 16.32
C THR A 210 22.22 41.91 16.47
N ALA A 211 22.69 41.60 17.68
CA ALA A 211 24.11 41.38 17.95
C ALA A 211 24.70 40.22 17.13
N THR A 212 24.03 39.05 17.14
CA THR A 212 24.43 37.88 16.33
C THR A 212 24.48 38.20 14.84
N PHE A 213 23.46 38.89 14.31
CA PHE A 213 23.46 39.26 12.89
C PHE A 213 24.46 40.37 12.53
N ASP A 214 24.80 41.27 13.47
CA ASP A 214 25.88 42.24 13.28
C ASP A 214 27.24 41.55 13.20
N GLU A 215 27.47 40.52 14.02
CA GLU A 215 28.67 39.69 13.92
C GLU A 215 28.73 38.93 12.61
N ALA A 216 27.64 38.27 12.20
CA ALA A 216 27.55 37.59 10.91
C ALA A 216 27.79 38.53 9.71
N ARG A 217 27.27 39.76 9.76
CA ARG A 217 27.55 40.81 8.75
C ARG A 217 29.03 41.21 8.73
N ASN A 218 29.67 41.30 9.91
CA ASN A 218 31.09 41.63 9.99
C ASN A 218 31.97 40.50 9.46
N GLU A 219 31.56 39.24 9.64
CA GLU A 219 32.24 38.08 9.05
C GLU A 219 32.09 38.08 7.53
N TYR A 220 30.86 38.27 7.01
CA TYR A 220 30.61 38.46 5.59
C TYR A 220 31.48 39.58 5.01
N ALA A 221 31.51 40.77 5.63
CA ALA A 221 32.30 41.89 5.15
C ALA A 221 33.82 41.65 5.13
N ARG A 222 34.32 40.61 5.81
CA ARG A 222 35.74 40.19 5.82
C ARG A 222 36.00 38.95 5.00
N ALA A 223 34.96 38.30 4.47
CA ALA A 223 35.10 37.10 3.68
C ALA A 223 35.80 37.41 2.35
N ASP A 224 36.53 36.43 1.84
CA ASP A 224 37.25 36.57 0.59
C ASP A 224 36.28 36.56 -0.61
N ARG A 225 36.59 37.37 -1.62
CA ARG A 225 35.85 37.46 -2.90
C ARG A 225 34.33 37.72 -2.77
N VAL A 226 33.85 38.39 -1.72
CA VAL A 226 32.41 38.70 -1.60
C VAL A 226 31.85 39.39 -2.84
N LEU A 227 30.60 39.09 -3.19
CA LEU A 227 29.93 39.75 -4.31
C LEU A 227 29.80 41.25 -4.02
N CYS A 228 30.31 42.06 -4.94
CA CYS A 228 30.27 43.51 -4.86
C CYS A 228 29.26 44.12 -5.84
N GLU A 229 28.94 45.40 -5.62
CA GLU A 229 28.18 46.20 -6.58
C GLU A 229 28.93 46.35 -7.91
N PRO A 230 28.24 46.41 -9.06
CA PRO A 230 28.86 46.65 -10.36
C PRO A 230 29.73 47.91 -10.38
N ALA A 231 30.78 47.90 -11.18
CA ALA A 231 31.65 49.06 -11.39
C ALA A 231 30.88 50.25 -11.98
N SER A 232 31.35 51.47 -11.71
CA SER A 232 30.67 52.69 -12.12
C SER A 232 30.48 52.79 -13.64
N GLY A 233 29.24 52.63 -14.11
CA GLY A 233 28.88 52.71 -15.53
C GLY A 233 28.70 51.35 -16.21
N VAL A 234 28.92 50.26 -15.48
CA VAL A 234 28.58 48.88 -15.85
C VAL A 234 27.22 48.55 -15.21
N ASN A 235 26.31 47.95 -15.97
CA ASN A 235 25.05 47.48 -15.42
C ASN A 235 25.20 46.03 -14.89
N GLU A 236 24.26 45.56 -14.08
CA GLU A 236 24.38 44.23 -13.44
C GLU A 236 24.45 43.06 -14.43
N TRP A 237 23.73 43.16 -15.56
CA TRP A 237 23.76 42.14 -16.62
C TRP A 237 25.13 42.09 -17.30
N ASP A 238 25.67 43.25 -17.68
CA ASP A 238 26.98 43.35 -18.33
C ASP A 238 28.10 42.89 -17.40
N ALA A 239 27.97 43.11 -16.08
CA ALA A 239 28.95 42.68 -15.09
C ALA A 239 28.96 41.16 -14.87
N GLU A 240 27.82 40.49 -15.07
CA GLU A 240 27.69 39.04 -14.94
C GLU A 240 28.01 38.28 -16.24
N GLU A 241 28.36 38.96 -17.34
CA GLU A 241 28.74 38.33 -18.60
C GLU A 241 30.26 38.06 -18.64
N VAL A 242 30.65 36.79 -18.75
CA VAL A 242 32.04 36.34 -18.79
C VAL A 242 32.43 35.99 -20.24
N PRO A 243 33.16 36.87 -20.94
CA PRO A 243 33.50 36.63 -22.34
C PRO A 243 34.51 35.50 -22.48
N GLY A 244 34.53 34.82 -23.64
CA GLY A 244 35.49 33.74 -23.91
C GLY A 244 36.96 34.16 -23.76
N GLU A 245 37.27 35.45 -23.93
CA GLU A 245 38.60 36.05 -23.70
C GLU A 245 38.99 36.10 -22.21
N ALA A 246 38.02 36.18 -21.30
CA ALA A 246 38.25 36.16 -19.85
C ALA A 246 38.49 34.74 -19.31
N LEU A 247 38.24 33.69 -20.11
CA LEU A 247 38.42 32.29 -19.73
C LEU A 247 39.75 31.69 -20.22
N THR A 248 40.66 32.51 -20.79
CA THR A 248 41.92 32.00 -21.35
C THR A 248 42.94 31.58 -20.28
N ASP A 249 42.98 32.30 -19.14
CA ASP A 249 43.80 31.99 -17.97
C ASP A 249 43.27 32.76 -16.73
N GLU A 250 43.81 32.42 -15.55
CA GLU A 250 43.42 33.02 -14.27
C GLU A 250 43.69 34.54 -14.21
N GLU A 251 44.73 35.05 -14.89
CA GLU A 251 45.07 36.48 -14.87
C GLU A 251 44.04 37.31 -15.64
N ALA A 252 43.63 36.83 -16.82
CA ALA A 252 42.59 37.46 -17.63
C ALA A 252 41.23 37.47 -16.91
N PHE A 253 40.91 36.41 -16.17
CA PHE A 253 39.66 36.31 -15.41
C PHE A 253 39.62 37.30 -14.24
N GLU A 254 40.69 37.41 -13.47
CA GLU A 254 40.76 38.37 -12.36
C GLU A 254 40.76 39.84 -12.85
N GLU A 255 41.38 40.14 -14.00
CA GLU A 255 41.30 41.46 -14.64
C GLU A 255 39.84 41.78 -15.04
N HIS A 256 39.13 40.81 -15.62
CA HIS A 256 37.72 40.96 -15.96
C HIS A 256 36.85 41.24 -14.72
N LEU A 257 37.06 40.55 -13.60
CA LEU A 257 36.34 40.82 -12.36
C LEU A 257 36.63 42.23 -11.81
N ALA A 258 37.89 42.66 -11.84
CA ALA A 258 38.30 43.98 -11.36
C ALA A 258 37.74 45.15 -12.20
N ASP A 259 37.52 44.93 -13.50
CA ASP A 259 36.94 45.93 -14.40
C ASP A 259 35.41 46.04 -14.26
N ASN A 260 34.73 44.95 -13.89
CA ASN A 260 33.27 44.87 -13.86
C ASN A 260 32.64 45.01 -12.47
N PHE A 261 33.39 44.74 -11.40
CA PHE A 261 32.91 44.87 -10.02
C PHE A 261 33.66 45.97 -9.25
N SER A 262 32.96 46.61 -8.32
CA SER A 262 33.54 47.60 -7.41
C SER A 262 34.10 46.96 -6.13
N ASP A 263 34.68 47.76 -5.25
CA ASP A 263 35.12 47.34 -3.91
C ASP A 263 33.98 47.38 -2.86
N GLN A 264 32.73 47.66 -3.24
CA GLN A 264 31.60 47.76 -2.30
C GLN A 264 30.81 46.46 -2.24
N PRO A 265 30.86 45.68 -1.14
CA PRO A 265 30.07 44.45 -1.00
C PRO A 265 28.57 44.73 -1.07
N LYS A 266 27.81 43.85 -1.71
CA LYS A 266 26.34 43.92 -1.67
C LYS A 266 25.84 43.80 -0.21
N PRO A 267 24.76 44.49 0.17
CA PRO A 267 24.31 44.49 1.56
C PRO A 267 23.71 43.14 1.98
N ALA A 268 24.13 42.62 3.13
CA ALA A 268 23.46 41.51 3.80
C ALA A 268 22.39 42.03 4.78
N LEU A 269 21.15 41.58 4.59
CA LEU A 269 19.93 42.15 5.20
C LEU A 269 19.31 41.26 6.29
N TRP A 270 20.01 40.22 6.75
CA TRP A 270 19.53 39.25 7.74
C TRP A 270 19.15 39.90 9.08
N ARG A 271 17.89 39.71 9.52
CA ARG A 271 17.39 40.23 10.80
C ARG A 271 16.31 39.32 11.36
N ALA A 272 16.45 38.88 12.61
CA ALA A 272 15.41 38.11 13.30
C ALA A 272 15.25 38.50 14.77
N LYS A 273 14.14 38.05 15.36
CA LYS A 273 13.85 38.17 16.80
C LYS A 273 13.20 36.89 17.33
N VAL A 274 13.36 36.65 18.63
CA VAL A 274 12.58 35.63 19.35
C VAL A 274 11.35 36.32 19.94
N ARG A 275 10.17 35.82 19.61
CA ARG A 275 8.88 36.28 20.12
C ARG A 275 8.33 35.28 21.12
N VAL A 276 7.91 35.76 22.28
CA VAL A 276 7.33 34.96 23.36
C VAL A 276 5.94 35.46 23.67
N VAL A 277 4.97 34.54 23.64
CA VAL A 277 3.57 34.81 23.95
C VAL A 277 3.11 33.82 25.00
N ALA A 278 2.84 34.30 26.21
CA ALA A 278 2.27 33.51 27.30
C ALA A 278 0.78 33.83 27.48
N ARG A 279 -0.03 32.79 27.71
CA ARG A 279 -1.47 32.93 27.96
C ARG A 279 -1.91 31.95 29.06
N GLN A 280 -2.69 32.45 30.01
CA GLN A 280 -3.33 31.61 31.01
C GLN A 280 -4.48 30.81 30.38
N ARG A 281 -4.53 29.51 30.66
CA ARG A 281 -5.60 28.58 30.22
C ARG A 281 -6.68 28.44 31.29
N ASP A 282 -7.83 27.88 30.88
CA ASP A 282 -8.97 27.63 31.77
C ASP A 282 -8.71 26.53 32.81
N ASP A 283 -7.79 25.61 32.50
CA ASP A 283 -7.31 24.52 33.38
C ASP A 283 -6.32 24.99 34.47
N GLY A 284 -5.93 26.27 34.46
CA GLY A 284 -4.97 26.85 35.39
C GLY A 284 -3.53 26.89 34.89
N ASN A 285 -3.17 26.11 33.86
CA ASN A 285 -1.82 26.09 33.29
C ASN A 285 -1.51 27.35 32.47
N ILE A 286 -0.22 27.61 32.27
CA ILE A 286 0.26 28.65 31.35
C ILE A 286 0.63 27.98 30.02
N SER A 287 0.02 28.44 28.94
CA SER A 287 0.45 28.09 27.59
C SER A 287 1.46 29.11 27.10
N VAL A 288 2.64 28.65 26.70
CA VAL A 288 3.74 29.48 26.20
C VAL A 288 3.99 29.13 24.74
N SER A 289 4.01 30.14 23.87
CA SER A 289 4.41 30.04 22.46
C SER A 289 5.68 30.84 22.24
N ILE A 290 6.71 30.19 21.69
CA ILE A 290 8.01 30.79 21.40
C ILE A 290 8.30 30.60 19.91
N SER A 291 8.57 31.68 19.19
CA SER A 291 8.88 31.63 17.76
C SER A 291 10.07 32.51 17.37
N LEU A 292 10.87 32.01 16.43
CA LEU A 292 11.88 32.76 15.71
C LEU A 292 11.20 33.43 14.51
N VAL A 293 11.30 34.76 14.40
CA VAL A 293 10.62 35.56 13.37
C VAL A 293 11.66 36.30 12.53
N ASN A 294 11.66 36.08 11.21
CA ASN A 294 12.41 36.92 10.28
C ASN A 294 11.73 38.29 10.20
N THR A 295 12.48 39.35 10.51
CA THR A 295 11.96 40.72 10.65
C THR A 295 12.28 41.62 9.47
N HIS A 296 13.10 41.16 8.52
CA HIS A 296 13.37 41.95 7.32
C HIS A 296 12.08 42.13 6.50
N GLY A 297 11.74 43.37 6.17
CA GLY A 297 10.48 43.71 5.49
C GLY A 297 9.31 43.96 6.44
N GLU A 298 9.49 43.96 7.78
CA GLU A 298 8.44 44.39 8.72
C GLU A 298 8.06 45.87 8.52
N SER A 299 8.92 46.68 7.92
CA SER A 299 8.67 48.10 7.64
C SER A 299 9.12 48.45 6.21
N ILE A 300 8.30 48.09 5.23
CA ILE A 300 8.59 48.23 3.79
C ILE A 300 8.99 49.67 3.38
N GLU A 301 8.43 50.69 4.03
CA GLU A 301 8.79 52.10 3.77
C GLU A 301 10.25 52.44 4.07
N THR A 302 10.91 51.66 4.93
CA THR A 302 12.26 51.95 5.46
C THR A 302 13.28 50.85 5.21
N ASP A 303 12.83 49.62 4.95
CA ASP A 303 13.71 48.49 4.67
C ASP A 303 14.18 48.53 3.21
N THR A 304 15.40 48.04 2.93
CA THR A 304 15.92 47.90 1.57
C THR A 304 15.31 46.67 0.90
N LYS A 305 14.86 46.79 -0.35
CA LYS A 305 14.42 45.64 -1.16
C LYS A 305 15.61 44.70 -1.41
N PRO A 306 15.51 43.39 -1.11
CA PRO A 306 16.56 42.43 -1.45
C PRO A 306 16.58 42.17 -2.97
N ASP A 307 17.77 42.17 -3.56
CA ASP A 307 17.99 41.79 -4.97
C ASP A 307 17.81 40.28 -5.14
N ASN A 308 18.31 39.51 -4.17
CA ASN A 308 18.28 38.05 -4.17
C ASN A 308 17.92 37.51 -2.78
N ASP A 309 17.26 36.36 -2.77
CA ASP A 309 16.73 35.68 -1.59
C ASP A 309 17.80 35.45 -0.50
N TRP A 310 19.05 35.21 -0.86
CA TRP A 310 20.13 34.97 0.11
C TRP A 310 20.36 36.15 1.05
N GLN A 311 20.10 37.40 0.62
CA GLN A 311 20.37 38.59 1.41
C GLN A 311 19.50 38.68 2.67
N ALA A 312 18.31 38.07 2.66
CA ALA A 312 17.32 38.24 3.72
C ALA A 312 16.71 36.94 4.25
N HIS A 313 16.82 35.81 3.53
CA HIS A 313 16.30 34.53 3.98
C HIS A 313 17.18 33.90 5.08
N LEU A 314 16.54 33.11 5.95
CA LEU A 314 17.19 32.29 6.95
C LEU A 314 16.94 30.83 6.62
N TYR A 315 18.00 30.02 6.55
CA TYR A 315 17.94 28.61 6.16
C TYR A 315 18.07 27.71 7.38
N ASP A 316 17.50 26.50 7.33
CA ASP A 316 17.51 25.55 8.45
C ASP A 316 17.15 26.20 9.81
N ALA A 317 16.17 27.11 9.77
CA ALA A 317 15.80 27.90 10.93
C ALA A 317 15.07 27.04 11.96
N GLY A 318 15.26 27.36 13.24
CA GLY A 318 14.61 26.68 14.36
C GLY A 318 14.98 27.25 15.72
N LEU A 319 14.51 26.60 16.77
CA LEU A 319 14.89 26.89 18.16
C LEU A 319 14.73 25.65 19.05
N SER A 320 15.49 25.61 20.14
CA SER A 320 15.32 24.68 21.25
C SER A 320 14.97 25.43 22.53
N VAL A 321 14.12 24.82 23.35
CA VAL A 321 13.67 25.33 24.64
C VAL A 321 13.98 24.28 25.70
N THR A 322 14.76 24.63 26.71
CA THR A 322 15.17 23.71 27.78
C THR A 322 14.94 24.31 29.17
N ALA A 323 14.86 23.46 30.19
CA ALA A 323 14.74 23.89 31.59
C ALA A 323 15.56 22.97 32.50
N GLU A 324 16.09 23.51 33.60
CA GLU A 324 16.89 22.76 34.59
C GLU A 324 16.10 21.70 35.36
N SER A 325 14.77 21.74 35.27
CA SER A 325 13.85 20.84 35.97
C SER A 325 12.62 20.56 35.11
N PRO A 326 11.94 19.42 35.32
CA PRO A 326 10.85 18.99 34.45
C PRO A 326 9.58 19.81 34.69
N VAL A 327 9.44 20.89 33.91
CA VAL A 327 8.32 21.84 33.97
C VAL A 327 7.32 21.67 32.83
N PHE A 328 7.69 20.92 31.78
CA PHE A 328 6.87 20.73 30.59
C PHE A 328 5.70 19.78 30.90
N ARG A 329 4.48 20.26 30.74
CA ARG A 329 3.25 19.48 30.87
C ARG A 329 2.75 19.02 29.50
N SER A 330 2.21 17.80 29.45
CA SER A 330 1.58 17.30 28.23
C SER A 330 0.23 17.97 27.97
N PHE A 331 -0.15 18.04 26.70
CA PHE A 331 -1.50 18.24 26.21
C PHE A 331 -2.16 16.85 26.15
N PRO A 332 -3.05 16.48 27.08
CA PRO A 332 -3.77 15.21 27.00
C PRO A 332 -4.75 15.26 25.83
N SER A 333 -4.79 14.21 25.03
CA SER A 333 -5.82 14.03 24.00
C SER A 333 -7.01 13.25 24.58
N GLU A 334 -8.18 13.87 24.68
CA GLU A 334 -9.40 13.18 25.16
C GLU A 334 -9.72 11.95 24.31
N GLU A 335 -9.60 12.06 22.99
CA GLU A 335 -9.89 10.98 22.03
C GLU A 335 -8.96 9.76 22.18
N ILE A 336 -7.73 9.94 22.68
CA ILE A 336 -6.75 8.84 22.83
C ILE A 336 -6.85 8.18 24.21
N ARG A 337 -7.46 8.86 25.20
CA ARG A 337 -7.59 8.32 26.56
C ARG A 337 -8.46 7.07 26.62
N ASP A 338 -9.39 6.92 25.67
CA ASP A 338 -10.25 5.74 25.50
C ASP A 338 -9.54 4.55 24.86
N HIS A 339 -8.27 4.69 24.47
CA HIS A 339 -7.45 3.62 23.91
C HIS A 339 -6.32 3.24 24.87
N TYR A 340 -6.44 2.09 25.54
CA TYR A 340 -5.55 1.71 26.65
C TYR A 340 -4.07 1.52 26.23
N GLN A 341 -3.79 1.10 25.00
CA GLN A 341 -2.42 0.83 24.50
C GLN A 341 -1.58 2.11 24.24
N TYR A 342 -2.22 3.28 24.18
CA TYR A 342 -1.58 4.52 23.72
C TYR A 342 -1.41 5.53 24.86
N ASP A 343 -0.26 6.20 24.99
CA ASP A 343 -0.03 7.17 26.07
C ASP A 343 -0.82 8.49 25.92
N GLY A 344 -1.09 8.92 24.68
CA GLY A 344 -1.90 10.12 24.37
C GLY A 344 -1.28 11.45 24.81
N ASN A 345 0.00 11.46 25.17
CA ASN A 345 0.72 12.62 25.70
C ASN A 345 1.49 13.36 24.60
N ILE A 346 1.11 14.62 24.35
CA ILE A 346 1.83 15.51 23.43
C ILE A 346 2.51 16.60 24.27
N TYR A 347 3.82 16.81 24.20
CA TYR A 347 4.49 17.84 25.04
C TYR A 347 4.67 19.20 24.36
N GLY A 348 4.64 19.22 23.02
CA GLY A 348 4.79 20.44 22.23
C GLY A 348 4.01 20.40 20.93
N ILE A 349 3.56 21.57 20.48
CA ILE A 349 2.89 21.77 19.19
C ILE A 349 3.70 22.76 18.38
N GLY A 350 4.11 22.38 17.16
CA GLY A 350 4.90 23.24 16.30
C GLY A 350 4.09 24.34 15.62
N GLU A 351 4.76 25.45 15.31
CA GLU A 351 4.30 26.50 14.40
C GLU A 351 5.19 26.44 13.16
N ASN A 352 4.62 26.04 12.02
CA ASN A 352 5.33 25.83 10.74
C ASN A 352 6.45 24.77 10.75
N CYS A 353 6.53 23.95 11.79
CA CYS A 353 7.47 22.84 11.96
C CYS A 353 6.85 21.70 12.78
N SER A 354 7.57 20.58 12.90
CA SER A 354 7.31 19.59 13.94
C SER A 354 8.07 19.95 15.23
N VAL A 355 7.74 19.27 16.33
CA VAL A 355 8.45 19.40 17.61
C VAL A 355 8.94 18.04 18.08
N GLU A 356 10.18 18.00 18.55
CA GLU A 356 10.82 16.83 19.15
C GLU A 356 11.08 17.09 20.63
N ARG A 357 11.06 16.02 21.42
CA ARG A 357 11.39 16.07 22.85
C ARG A 357 12.91 16.00 23.04
N ILE A 358 13.40 16.69 24.07
CA ILE A 358 14.76 16.54 24.58
C ILE A 358 14.65 15.84 25.94
N GLY A 359 15.27 14.66 26.05
CA GLY A 359 15.09 13.76 27.20
C GLY A 359 13.85 12.87 27.06
N SER A 360 13.94 11.64 27.58
CA SER A 360 12.91 10.60 27.43
C SER A 360 11.86 10.64 28.55
N ASP A 361 12.30 10.57 29.82
CA ASP A 361 11.46 10.80 31.01
C ASP A 361 12.35 11.11 32.24
N PRO A 362 12.24 12.31 32.86
CA PRO A 362 11.30 13.37 32.51
C PRO A 362 11.79 14.21 31.32
N VAL A 363 10.84 14.81 30.59
CA VAL A 363 11.12 15.71 29.47
C VAL A 363 11.82 16.98 29.99
N THR A 364 13.02 17.26 29.51
CA THR A 364 13.85 18.41 29.93
C THR A 364 13.88 19.54 28.90
N GLY A 365 13.36 19.31 27.70
CA GLY A 365 13.23 20.35 26.67
C GLY A 365 12.44 19.94 25.45
N LEU A 366 12.27 20.88 24.53
CA LEU A 366 11.58 20.73 23.25
C LEU A 366 12.38 21.43 22.14
N ARG A 367 12.42 20.86 20.95
CA ARG A 367 13.14 21.41 19.79
C ARG A 367 12.26 21.43 18.54
N THR A 368 12.31 22.50 17.78
CA THR A 368 11.66 22.56 16.46
C THR A 368 12.42 21.68 15.47
N ASN A 369 11.71 20.90 14.64
CA ASN A 369 12.31 20.20 13.52
C ASN A 369 11.57 20.50 12.20
N SER A 370 12.31 21.03 11.24
CA SER A 370 11.83 21.37 9.90
C SER A 370 11.75 20.18 8.95
N VAL A 371 12.52 19.11 9.23
CA VAL A 371 12.47 17.84 8.51
C VAL A 371 12.27 16.73 9.54
N PRO A 372 11.05 16.56 10.08
CA PRO A 372 10.76 15.55 11.08
C PRO A 372 11.02 14.15 10.57
N ILE A 373 11.49 13.29 11.48
CA ILE A 373 11.82 11.90 11.21
C ILE A 373 11.13 11.02 12.23
N TYR A 374 10.47 9.97 11.76
CA TYR A 374 9.92 8.91 12.60
C TYR A 374 10.60 7.60 12.22
N GLN A 375 11.21 6.94 13.20
CA GLN A 375 11.85 5.65 13.01
C GLN A 375 10.87 4.56 13.41
N GLN A 376 10.39 3.79 12.42
CA GLN A 376 9.51 2.66 12.66
C GLN A 376 10.35 1.40 12.93
N PRO A 377 10.23 0.77 14.12
CA PRO A 377 10.88 -0.50 14.41
C PRO A 377 10.44 -1.60 13.44
N LYS A 378 11.28 -2.63 13.27
CA LYS A 378 10.89 -3.82 12.51
C LYS A 378 9.88 -4.63 13.32
N TYR A 379 8.77 -5.04 12.70
CA TYR A 379 7.75 -5.87 13.35
C TYR A 379 7.92 -7.33 12.96
N HIS A 380 8.16 -8.19 13.94
CA HIS A 380 8.46 -9.62 13.77
C HIS A 380 7.35 -10.51 14.32
N SER A 381 7.17 -11.66 13.67
CA SER A 381 6.39 -12.75 14.27
C SER A 381 7.15 -13.32 15.47
N ARG A 382 6.46 -13.65 16.55
CA ARG A 382 7.07 -14.32 17.69
C ARG A 382 7.22 -15.80 17.36
N GLU A 383 8.46 -16.24 17.18
CA GLU A 383 8.78 -17.65 16.87
C GLU A 383 9.51 -18.36 18.01
N THR A 384 10.04 -17.60 18.96
CA THR A 384 10.72 -18.14 20.14
C THR A 384 10.29 -17.35 21.38
N ASN A 385 10.35 -18.01 22.53
CA ASN A 385 10.24 -17.38 23.84
C ASN A 385 11.61 -17.43 24.54
N SER A 386 11.72 -16.87 25.74
CA SER A 386 12.95 -16.89 26.55
C SER A 386 13.48 -18.30 26.86
N ARG A 387 12.64 -19.32 26.70
CA ARG A 387 12.97 -20.75 26.84
C ARG A 387 13.32 -21.43 25.52
N GLY A 388 13.12 -20.77 24.37
CA GLY A 388 13.33 -21.34 23.03
C GLY A 388 12.30 -22.40 22.63
N THR A 389 11.06 -22.32 23.14
CA THR A 389 10.12 -23.47 23.17
C THR A 389 8.88 -23.37 22.29
N ILE A 390 8.51 -22.21 21.73
CA ILE A 390 7.20 -22.03 21.07
C ILE A 390 7.23 -22.20 19.53
N GLU A 391 7.86 -23.29 19.08
CA GLU A 391 8.00 -23.58 17.65
C GLU A 391 6.93 -24.54 17.14
N ALA A 392 6.61 -24.45 15.85
CA ALA A 392 5.71 -25.35 15.15
C ALA A 392 6.36 -25.93 13.88
N PRO A 393 7.39 -26.79 13.99
CA PRO A 393 8.13 -27.33 12.85
C PRO A 393 7.26 -28.24 12.00
N PHE A 394 7.32 -28.10 10.67
CA PHE A 394 6.51 -28.91 9.75
C PHE A 394 6.78 -30.40 9.93
N LYS A 395 8.06 -30.77 10.02
CA LYS A 395 8.51 -32.14 10.21
C LYS A 395 7.95 -32.82 11.47
N GLU A 396 7.91 -32.12 12.60
CA GLU A 396 7.35 -32.65 13.84
C GLU A 396 5.82 -32.79 13.76
N LEU A 397 5.14 -31.84 13.12
CA LEU A 397 3.70 -31.89 12.92
C LEU A 397 3.27 -32.94 11.86
N ALA A 398 4.11 -33.20 10.85
CA ALA A 398 3.87 -34.21 9.83
C ALA A 398 4.13 -35.62 10.33
N HIS A 399 5.30 -35.84 10.94
CA HIS A 399 5.84 -37.19 11.22
C HIS A 399 6.14 -37.46 12.69
N GLY A 400 6.15 -36.42 13.52
CA GLY A 400 6.47 -36.49 14.95
C GLY A 400 5.24 -36.50 15.86
N ASP A 401 5.46 -35.97 17.06
CA ASP A 401 4.47 -35.87 18.13
C ASP A 401 3.73 -34.52 18.06
N ILE A 402 2.62 -34.52 17.30
CA ILE A 402 1.74 -33.36 17.13
C ILE A 402 1.26 -32.83 18.49
N ASP A 403 0.92 -33.73 19.39
CA ASP A 403 0.25 -33.36 20.65
C ASP A 403 1.18 -32.53 21.53
N SER A 404 2.42 -32.99 21.70
CA SER A 404 3.44 -32.25 22.46
C SER A 404 3.68 -30.84 21.91
N VAL A 405 3.66 -30.65 20.59
CA VAL A 405 3.86 -29.34 19.95
C VAL A 405 2.67 -28.41 20.23
N LEU A 406 1.45 -28.88 19.98
CA LEU A 406 0.24 -28.08 20.16
C LEU A 406 -0.08 -27.82 21.64
N GLU A 407 0.16 -28.79 22.53
CA GLU A 407 0.01 -28.62 23.98
C GLU A 407 0.94 -27.54 24.52
N ASN A 408 2.20 -27.51 24.08
CA ASN A 408 3.12 -26.47 24.47
C ASN A 408 2.67 -25.07 23.98
N ILE A 409 2.15 -24.94 22.76
CA ILE A 409 1.58 -23.65 22.29
C ILE A 409 0.42 -23.22 23.18
N GLN A 410 -0.50 -24.15 23.51
CA GLN A 410 -1.64 -23.87 24.37
C GLN A 410 -1.22 -23.44 25.78
N ASP A 411 -0.24 -24.12 26.39
CA ASP A 411 0.28 -23.78 27.71
C ASP A 411 0.89 -22.36 27.71
N GLU A 412 1.59 -21.99 26.63
CA GLU A 412 2.15 -20.65 26.48
C GLU A 412 1.06 -19.58 26.23
N MET A 413 -0.05 -19.90 25.55
CA MET A 413 -1.21 -19.01 25.46
C MET A 413 -1.82 -18.75 26.85
N GLU A 414 -1.92 -19.77 27.70
CA GLU A 414 -2.41 -19.63 29.08
C GLU A 414 -1.49 -18.74 29.93
N ILE A 415 -0.17 -18.90 29.77
CA ILE A 415 0.82 -18.02 30.41
C ILE A 415 0.67 -16.59 29.92
N ALA A 416 0.51 -16.36 28.61
CA ALA A 416 0.31 -15.03 28.04
C ALA A 416 -0.97 -14.37 28.58
N LEU A 417 -2.09 -15.10 28.60
CA LEU A 417 -3.37 -14.61 29.13
C LEU A 417 -3.25 -14.18 30.60
N LYS A 418 -2.52 -14.97 31.41
CA LYS A 418 -2.23 -14.60 32.79
C LYS A 418 -1.37 -13.33 32.88
N GLN A 419 -0.30 -13.24 32.09
CA GLN A 419 0.57 -12.05 32.08
C GLN A 419 -0.18 -10.79 31.65
N TYR A 420 -1.09 -10.91 30.67
CA TYR A 420 -1.94 -9.80 30.24
C TYR A 420 -2.82 -9.29 31.39
N ARG A 421 -3.46 -10.20 32.14
CA ARG A 421 -4.22 -9.84 33.35
C ARG A 421 -3.35 -9.17 34.41
N ASP A 422 -2.12 -9.67 34.62
CA ASP A 422 -1.21 -9.15 35.63
C ASP A 422 -0.76 -7.70 35.33
N VAL A 423 -0.61 -7.31 34.05
CA VAL A 423 -0.20 -5.94 33.65
C VAL A 423 -1.35 -4.93 33.59
N ARG A 424 -2.60 -5.35 33.81
CA ARG A 424 -3.78 -4.49 33.78
C ARG A 424 -3.61 -3.21 34.61
N GLY A 425 -3.12 -3.36 35.84
CA GLY A 425 -2.93 -2.23 36.77
C GLY A 425 -1.91 -1.21 36.27
N ASP A 426 -0.86 -1.68 35.59
CA ASP A 426 0.20 -0.83 35.05
C ASP A 426 -0.25 -0.09 33.78
N ILE A 427 -1.08 -0.73 32.95
CA ILE A 427 -1.56 -0.17 31.67
C ILE A 427 -2.68 0.85 31.88
N LEU A 428 -3.59 0.54 32.80
CA LEU A 428 -4.69 1.45 33.15
C LEU A 428 -4.26 2.50 34.19
N ALA A 429 -2.97 2.58 34.53
CA ALA A 429 -2.45 3.61 35.41
C ALA A 429 -2.52 5.00 34.74
N GLY A 430 -2.81 6.04 35.52
CA GLY A 430 -2.86 7.43 35.06
C GLY A 430 -4.28 7.87 34.66
N ASP A 431 -4.38 8.67 33.59
CA ASP A 431 -5.61 9.38 33.20
C ASP A 431 -6.52 8.57 32.24
N LYS A 432 -6.48 7.23 32.26
CA LYS A 432 -7.34 6.37 31.42
C LYS A 432 -8.82 6.45 31.83
N THR A 433 -9.71 6.28 30.85
CA THR A 433 -11.16 6.30 31.07
C THR A 433 -11.70 4.91 31.43
N ASP A 434 -12.94 4.85 31.92
CA ASP A 434 -13.63 3.57 32.15
C ASP A 434 -13.84 2.81 30.83
N GLU A 435 -14.03 3.51 29.70
CA GLU A 435 -14.12 2.91 28.37
C GLU A 435 -12.82 2.21 27.94
N ALA A 436 -11.65 2.80 28.27
CA ALA A 436 -10.37 2.15 28.04
C ALA A 436 -10.21 0.87 28.86
N ALA A 437 -10.78 0.84 30.07
CA ALA A 437 -10.77 -0.35 30.91
C ALA A 437 -11.71 -1.43 30.36
N GLU A 438 -12.90 -1.06 29.86
CA GLU A 438 -13.84 -1.97 29.22
C GLU A 438 -13.23 -2.64 27.98
N LYS A 439 -12.64 -1.84 27.07
CA LYS A 439 -11.92 -2.37 25.89
C LYS A 439 -10.77 -3.30 26.24
N PHE A 440 -10.07 -3.04 27.36
CA PHE A 440 -9.00 -3.94 27.81
C PHE A 440 -9.55 -5.31 28.26
N GLU A 441 -10.71 -5.34 28.92
CA GLU A 441 -11.37 -6.59 29.29
C GLU A 441 -11.91 -7.31 28.04
N GLU A 442 -12.52 -6.60 27.09
CA GLU A 442 -12.97 -7.16 25.81
C GLU A 442 -11.82 -7.86 25.08
N THR A 443 -10.66 -7.19 24.94
CA THR A 443 -9.47 -7.80 24.31
C THR A 443 -8.95 -9.02 25.08
N LEU A 444 -9.08 -9.06 26.42
CA LEU A 444 -8.74 -10.24 27.20
C LEU A 444 -9.70 -11.41 26.95
N GLU A 445 -10.98 -11.13 26.78
CA GLU A 445 -12.02 -12.12 26.46
C GLU A 445 -11.85 -12.66 25.03
N GLU A 446 -11.54 -11.80 24.07
CA GLU A 446 -11.19 -12.19 22.69
C GLU A 446 -10.01 -13.16 22.66
N PHE A 447 -8.89 -12.82 23.33
CA PHE A 447 -7.72 -13.71 23.38
C PHE A 447 -7.99 -15.02 24.14
N ALA A 448 -8.86 -14.99 25.16
CA ALA A 448 -9.29 -16.21 25.84
C ALA A 448 -10.13 -17.11 24.91
N GLY A 449 -10.99 -16.51 24.08
CA GLY A 449 -11.76 -17.20 23.04
C GLY A 449 -10.87 -17.83 21.96
N GLU A 450 -9.82 -17.14 21.52
CA GLU A 450 -8.80 -17.71 20.61
C GLU A 450 -8.15 -18.96 21.21
N ARG A 451 -7.77 -18.90 22.49
CA ARG A 451 -7.17 -20.01 23.24
C ARG A 451 -8.15 -21.18 23.38
N ASP A 452 -9.43 -20.91 23.65
CA ASP A 452 -10.47 -21.95 23.79
C ASP A 452 -10.75 -22.66 22.45
N ARG A 453 -10.88 -21.91 21.35
CA ARG A 453 -11.02 -22.49 19.99
C ARG A 453 -9.78 -23.30 19.59
N PHE A 454 -8.57 -22.82 19.90
CA PHE A 454 -7.34 -23.56 19.66
C PHE A 454 -7.30 -24.89 20.43
N GLN A 455 -7.70 -24.88 21.71
CA GLN A 455 -7.80 -26.08 22.53
C GLN A 455 -8.75 -27.11 21.90
N GLN A 456 -9.93 -26.68 21.47
CA GLN A 456 -10.92 -27.57 20.86
C GLN A 456 -10.41 -28.15 19.53
N GLY A 457 -9.75 -27.33 18.71
CA GLY A 457 -9.10 -27.79 17.48
C GLY A 457 -8.03 -28.86 17.74
N ARG A 458 -7.20 -28.68 18.77
CA ARG A 458 -6.23 -29.69 19.22
C ARG A 458 -6.92 -30.98 19.67
N GLU A 459 -7.99 -30.90 20.45
CA GLU A 459 -8.77 -32.05 20.91
C GLU A 459 -9.37 -32.84 19.73
N LEU A 460 -9.80 -32.15 18.66
CA LEU A 460 -10.26 -32.80 17.42
C LEU A 460 -9.13 -33.49 16.65
N ILE A 461 -7.94 -32.87 16.55
CA ILE A 461 -6.76 -33.50 15.94
C ILE A 461 -6.34 -34.77 16.71
N GLN A 462 -6.54 -34.80 18.02
CA GLN A 462 -6.24 -35.99 18.83
C GLN A 462 -7.30 -37.09 18.68
N SER A 463 -8.57 -36.73 18.59
CA SER A 463 -9.70 -37.65 18.74
C SER A 463 -10.32 -38.15 17.42
N ASP A 464 -10.18 -37.41 16.33
CA ASP A 464 -10.71 -37.78 15.01
C ASP A 464 -9.58 -38.20 14.05
N GLU A 465 -9.60 -39.46 13.63
CA GLU A 465 -8.59 -40.05 12.73
C GLU A 465 -8.51 -39.33 11.37
N ARG A 466 -9.64 -38.84 10.83
CA ARG A 466 -9.66 -38.13 9.54
C ARG A 466 -9.05 -36.74 9.68
N VAL A 467 -9.38 -36.04 10.76
CA VAL A 467 -8.80 -34.71 11.05
C VAL A 467 -7.30 -34.83 11.27
N GLN A 468 -6.87 -35.83 12.03
CA GLN A 468 -5.45 -36.09 12.26
C GLN A 468 -4.70 -36.40 10.97
N ALA A 469 -5.25 -37.25 10.10
CA ALA A 469 -4.64 -37.61 8.82
C ALA A 469 -4.55 -36.39 7.89
N ALA A 470 -5.62 -35.59 7.78
CA ALA A 470 -5.62 -34.35 7.00
C ALA A 470 -4.59 -33.35 7.52
N PHE A 471 -4.48 -33.20 8.84
CA PHE A 471 -3.51 -32.30 9.46
C PHE A 471 -2.05 -32.77 9.25
N ARG A 472 -1.79 -34.08 9.27
CA ARG A 472 -0.47 -34.62 8.92
C ARG A 472 -0.12 -34.35 7.46
N ALA A 473 -1.05 -34.60 6.53
CA ALA A 473 -0.85 -34.38 5.11
C ALA A 473 -0.65 -32.89 4.77
N LEU A 474 -1.35 -31.98 5.47
CA LEU A 474 -1.06 -30.55 5.43
C LEU A 474 0.42 -30.28 5.76
N ASN A 475 0.90 -30.77 6.89
CA ASN A 475 2.26 -30.47 7.33
C ASN A 475 3.32 -31.14 6.45
N GLU A 476 3.04 -32.34 5.92
CA GLU A 476 3.89 -32.99 4.92
C GLU A 476 3.98 -32.16 3.64
N THR A 477 2.87 -31.56 3.21
CA THR A 477 2.85 -30.65 2.06
C THR A 477 3.81 -29.48 2.27
N PHE A 478 3.72 -28.79 3.41
CA PHE A 478 4.55 -27.62 3.68
C PHE A 478 6.02 -27.97 4.00
N ASP A 479 6.30 -29.10 4.65
CA ASP A 479 7.67 -29.62 4.85
C ASP A 479 8.39 -29.85 3.51
N SER A 480 7.60 -30.21 2.49
CA SER A 480 8.10 -30.62 1.20
C SER A 480 8.27 -29.49 0.18
N LEU A 481 7.88 -28.24 0.50
CA LEU A 481 8.04 -27.03 -0.34
C LEU A 481 9.46 -26.41 -0.27
N GLY A 482 10.42 -27.12 0.35
CA GLY A 482 11.86 -26.80 0.29
C GLY A 482 12.41 -25.99 1.48
N ASP A 483 13.73 -25.75 1.46
CA ASP A 483 14.54 -25.19 2.57
C ASP A 483 14.20 -23.72 2.96
N LYS A 484 13.26 -23.06 2.27
CA LYS A 484 12.89 -21.65 2.57
C LYS A 484 12.09 -21.51 3.86
N TYR A 485 11.33 -22.52 4.26
CA TYR A 485 10.50 -22.50 5.47
C TYR A 485 10.56 -23.86 6.17
N GLU A 486 10.94 -23.89 7.44
CA GLU A 486 11.04 -25.13 8.23
C GLU A 486 9.90 -25.30 9.26
N LYS A 487 9.14 -24.23 9.50
CA LYS A 487 8.12 -24.16 10.56
C LYS A 487 7.03 -23.13 10.25
N TRP A 488 5.85 -23.32 10.84
CA TRP A 488 4.80 -22.31 10.84
C TRP A 488 5.18 -21.12 11.72
N ARG A 489 4.78 -19.91 11.31
CA ARG A 489 4.69 -18.77 12.24
C ARG A 489 3.58 -19.01 13.24
N LEU A 490 3.76 -18.54 14.47
CA LEU A 490 2.85 -18.82 15.57
C LEU A 490 1.39 -18.46 15.28
N PHE A 491 1.12 -17.29 14.68
CA PHE A 491 -0.25 -16.92 14.33
C PHE A 491 -0.86 -17.81 13.22
N GLN A 492 -0.04 -18.34 12.30
CA GLN A 492 -0.50 -19.19 11.20
C GLN A 492 -0.99 -20.54 11.75
N ILE A 493 -0.17 -21.20 12.59
CA ILE A 493 -0.55 -22.49 13.17
C ILE A 493 -1.73 -22.35 14.13
N VAL A 494 -1.78 -21.28 14.93
CA VAL A 494 -2.91 -21.03 15.82
C VAL A 494 -4.19 -20.81 15.01
N PHE A 495 -4.14 -20.00 13.94
CA PHE A 495 -5.28 -19.78 13.05
C PHE A 495 -5.79 -21.07 12.40
N ILE A 496 -4.90 -21.91 11.88
CA ILE A 496 -5.27 -23.19 11.25
C ILE A 496 -5.97 -24.09 12.27
N VAL A 497 -5.37 -24.28 13.44
CA VAL A 497 -5.90 -25.20 14.47
C VAL A 497 -7.22 -24.69 15.03
N MET A 498 -7.35 -23.40 15.34
CA MET A 498 -8.60 -22.83 15.87
C MET A 498 -9.75 -22.81 14.85
N SER A 499 -9.45 -22.96 13.56
CA SER A 499 -10.46 -23.02 12.48
C SER A 499 -10.94 -24.45 12.18
N ILE A 500 -10.25 -25.49 12.67
CA ILE A 500 -10.62 -26.90 12.46
C ILE A 500 -12.05 -27.22 12.96
N PRO A 501 -12.49 -26.76 14.15
CA PRO A 501 -13.84 -27.04 14.64
C PRO A 501 -14.93 -26.65 13.64
N ASP A 502 -14.80 -25.47 13.00
CA ASP A 502 -15.74 -24.96 12.01
C ASP A 502 -15.81 -25.88 10.77
N ILE A 503 -14.66 -26.35 10.28
CA ILE A 503 -14.57 -27.24 9.12
C ILE A 503 -15.17 -28.63 9.40
N VAL A 504 -14.97 -29.14 10.62
CA VAL A 504 -15.49 -30.45 11.03
C VAL A 504 -17.00 -30.41 11.21
N GLU A 505 -17.53 -29.39 11.88
CA GLU A 505 -18.97 -29.21 12.10
C GLU A 505 -19.73 -29.03 10.77
N GLN A 506 -19.18 -28.24 9.85
CA GLN A 506 -19.77 -28.06 8.52
C GLN A 506 -19.95 -29.40 7.78
N ALA A 507 -18.98 -30.30 7.90
CA ALA A 507 -19.00 -31.61 7.25
C ALA A 507 -19.81 -32.67 8.01
N ASP A 508 -20.02 -32.49 9.31
CA ASP A 508 -20.72 -33.43 10.20
C ASP A 508 -21.54 -32.69 11.29
N PRO A 509 -22.67 -32.03 10.91
CA PRO A 509 -23.44 -31.16 11.82
C PRO A 509 -24.17 -31.88 12.97
N GLU A 510 -24.04 -33.21 13.06
CA GLU A 510 -24.59 -33.98 14.18
C GLU A 510 -23.64 -34.01 15.40
N ARG A 511 -22.45 -33.44 15.26
CA ARG A 511 -21.47 -33.34 16.34
C ARG A 511 -21.81 -32.20 17.29
N ASP A 512 -21.52 -32.40 18.57
CA ASP A 512 -21.70 -31.38 19.61
C ASP A 512 -20.39 -30.58 19.73
N ILE A 513 -20.13 -29.70 18.76
CA ILE A 513 -18.92 -28.87 18.67
C ILE A 513 -19.34 -27.41 18.73
N ASP A 514 -18.74 -26.64 19.63
CA ASP A 514 -18.89 -25.19 19.66
C ASP A 514 -18.18 -24.60 18.43
N THR A 515 -18.87 -23.78 17.64
CA THR A 515 -18.33 -23.25 16.38
C THR A 515 -18.57 -21.76 16.21
N SER A 516 -17.89 -21.19 15.22
CA SER A 516 -18.01 -19.79 14.81
C SER A 516 -18.22 -19.71 13.29
N LEU A 517 -19.05 -20.61 12.74
CA LEU A 517 -19.40 -20.63 11.30
C LEU A 517 -20.23 -19.40 10.89
N ASP A 518 -20.99 -18.83 11.81
CA ASP A 518 -21.73 -17.56 11.67
C ASP A 518 -20.82 -16.32 11.84
N VAL A 519 -19.53 -16.51 12.13
CA VAL A 519 -18.52 -15.45 12.26
C VAL A 519 -17.56 -15.49 11.08
N ALA A 520 -17.22 -14.32 10.53
CA ALA A 520 -16.12 -14.18 9.59
C ALA A 520 -14.81 -13.90 10.35
N ASP A 521 -13.81 -14.76 10.17
CA ASP A 521 -12.48 -14.56 10.76
C ASP A 521 -11.66 -13.62 9.85
N VAL A 522 -11.22 -12.48 10.38
CA VAL A 522 -10.45 -11.44 9.67
C VAL A 522 -8.99 -11.51 10.11
N ILE A 523 -8.12 -12.05 9.25
CA ILE A 523 -6.67 -12.11 9.46
C ILE A 523 -6.07 -10.70 9.28
N TYR A 524 -5.81 -10.03 10.39
CA TYR A 524 -5.21 -8.70 10.48
C TYR A 524 -3.74 -8.79 10.88
N PHE A 525 -2.85 -8.75 9.89
CA PHE A 525 -1.40 -8.81 10.11
C PHE A 525 -0.67 -8.00 9.04
N PRO A 526 0.53 -7.43 9.30
CA PRO A 526 1.23 -6.61 8.31
C PRO A 526 1.50 -7.30 6.96
N THR A 527 1.68 -6.50 5.90
CA THR A 527 2.01 -7.02 4.56
C THR A 527 3.34 -7.79 4.57
N GLY A 528 3.41 -8.94 3.90
CA GLY A 528 4.58 -9.83 3.96
C GLY A 528 4.68 -10.64 5.27
N GLY A 529 3.74 -10.45 6.19
CA GLY A 529 3.70 -11.13 7.48
C GLY A 529 3.18 -12.56 7.45
N GLY A 530 2.85 -13.12 6.27
CA GLY A 530 2.54 -14.53 6.11
C GLY A 530 1.04 -14.89 6.18
N LYS A 531 0.15 -13.93 5.87
CA LYS A 531 -1.31 -14.14 5.89
C LYS A 531 -1.77 -15.18 4.87
N THR A 532 -1.10 -15.19 3.72
CA THR A 532 -1.40 -16.12 2.62
C THR A 532 -1.20 -17.56 3.05
N GLU A 533 -0.06 -17.88 3.65
CA GLU A 533 0.26 -19.21 4.12
C GLU A 533 -0.72 -19.71 5.20
N ALA A 534 -1.28 -18.81 6.03
CA ALA A 534 -2.28 -19.16 7.03
C ALA A 534 -3.58 -19.70 6.40
N TYR A 535 -4.17 -18.96 5.45
CA TYR A 535 -5.41 -19.43 4.80
C TYR A 535 -5.14 -20.56 3.80
N LEU A 536 -3.97 -20.60 3.15
CA LEU A 536 -3.60 -21.72 2.28
C LEU A 536 -3.44 -23.02 3.07
N GLY A 537 -2.85 -22.95 4.26
CA GLY A 537 -2.78 -24.10 5.17
C GLY A 537 -4.17 -24.61 5.56
N LEU A 538 -5.12 -23.71 5.84
CA LEU A 538 -6.51 -24.09 6.11
C LEU A 538 -7.19 -24.73 4.89
N VAL A 539 -6.98 -24.19 3.68
CA VAL A 539 -7.52 -24.77 2.43
C VAL A 539 -6.96 -26.16 2.18
N VAL A 540 -5.65 -26.35 2.31
CA VAL A 540 -4.99 -27.65 2.10
C VAL A 540 -5.49 -28.69 3.12
N MET A 541 -5.57 -28.31 4.41
CA MET A 541 -6.15 -29.18 5.44
C MET A 541 -7.56 -29.60 5.08
N THR A 542 -8.39 -28.64 4.64
CA THR A 542 -9.77 -28.89 4.25
C THR A 542 -9.88 -29.74 2.99
N ALA A 543 -8.98 -29.58 2.01
CA ALA A 543 -8.96 -30.39 0.78
C ALA A 543 -8.63 -31.86 1.08
N PHE A 544 -7.66 -32.12 1.96
CA PHE A 544 -7.38 -33.47 2.44
C PHE A 544 -8.57 -34.04 3.24
N HIS A 545 -9.16 -33.25 4.14
CA HIS A 545 -10.34 -33.66 4.89
C HIS A 545 -11.53 -34.01 3.97
N ASP A 546 -11.75 -33.21 2.91
CA ASP A 546 -12.76 -33.45 1.88
C ASP A 546 -12.54 -34.82 1.20
N ARG A 547 -11.30 -35.18 0.82
CA ARG A 547 -11.02 -36.51 0.24
C ARG A 547 -11.25 -37.63 1.25
N LEU A 548 -10.78 -37.48 2.49
CA LEU A 548 -10.92 -38.48 3.55
C LEU A 548 -12.36 -38.72 3.98
N ARG A 549 -13.26 -37.72 3.85
CA ARG A 549 -14.69 -37.87 4.11
C ARG A 549 -15.51 -38.34 2.90
N GLY A 550 -14.87 -38.50 1.73
CA GLY A 550 -15.50 -39.04 0.51
C GLY A 550 -15.97 -38.00 -0.51
N LYS A 551 -15.62 -36.71 -0.35
CA LYS A 551 -15.84 -35.68 -1.36
C LYS A 551 -14.80 -35.82 -2.47
N ASN A 552 -15.08 -36.68 -3.45
CA ASN A 552 -14.14 -37.06 -4.51
C ASN A 552 -13.96 -36.00 -5.61
N HIS A 553 -14.87 -35.03 -5.73
CA HIS A 553 -14.80 -33.96 -6.72
C HIS A 553 -15.51 -32.70 -6.21
N GLY A 554 -15.34 -31.60 -6.95
CA GLY A 554 -15.91 -30.30 -6.61
C GLY A 554 -14.94 -29.38 -5.86
N MET A 555 -15.35 -28.13 -5.74
CA MET A 555 -14.55 -27.07 -5.13
C MET A 555 -14.53 -27.18 -3.61
N THR A 556 -13.35 -27.00 -3.01
CA THR A 556 -13.14 -26.89 -1.57
C THR A 556 -13.11 -25.43 -1.14
N ALA A 557 -12.44 -24.55 -1.90
CA ALA A 557 -12.29 -23.15 -1.55
C ALA A 557 -12.45 -22.21 -2.76
N LEU A 558 -13.05 -21.05 -2.51
CA LEU A 558 -13.16 -19.93 -3.44
C LEU A 558 -12.45 -18.72 -2.86
N THR A 559 -11.51 -18.11 -3.58
CA THR A 559 -10.93 -16.81 -3.21
C THR A 559 -11.40 -15.71 -4.16
N LYS A 560 -11.68 -14.53 -3.61
CA LYS A 560 -12.09 -13.35 -4.35
C LYS A 560 -11.06 -12.23 -4.20
N PHE A 561 -10.52 -11.78 -5.33
CA PHE A 561 -9.63 -10.63 -5.41
C PHE A 561 -10.36 -9.41 -5.99
N PRO A 562 -10.19 -8.22 -5.38
CA PRO A 562 -10.80 -6.98 -5.87
C PRO A 562 -10.07 -6.42 -7.11
N LEU A 563 -8.77 -6.72 -7.28
CA LEU A 563 -7.92 -6.21 -8.36
C LEU A 563 -7.26 -7.34 -9.16
N ARG A 564 -7.10 -7.11 -10.46
CA ARG A 564 -6.65 -8.11 -11.45
C ARG A 564 -5.16 -8.43 -11.39
N LEU A 565 -4.31 -7.47 -11.01
CA LEU A 565 -2.86 -7.68 -10.99
C LEU A 565 -2.43 -8.66 -9.88
N LEU A 566 -3.09 -8.59 -8.73
CA LEU A 566 -2.77 -9.40 -7.56
C LEU A 566 -3.07 -10.90 -7.80
N SER A 567 -3.97 -11.23 -8.73
CA SER A 567 -4.38 -12.62 -8.94
C SER A 567 -3.31 -13.50 -9.60
N LEU A 568 -2.35 -12.97 -10.37
CA LEU A 568 -1.31 -13.79 -11.03
C LEU A 568 -0.22 -14.28 -10.07
N GLN A 569 0.40 -13.37 -9.32
CA GLN A 569 1.41 -13.78 -8.32
C GLN A 569 0.80 -14.70 -7.25
N GLN A 570 -0.46 -14.45 -6.88
CA GLN A 570 -1.20 -15.34 -5.97
C GLN A 570 -1.56 -16.67 -6.63
N LEU A 571 -1.86 -16.70 -7.93
CA LEU A 571 -2.11 -17.94 -8.67
C LEU A 571 -0.88 -18.84 -8.67
N GLN A 572 0.32 -18.32 -8.96
CA GLN A 572 1.57 -19.10 -8.90
C GLN A 572 1.72 -19.73 -7.51
N ARG A 573 1.65 -18.91 -6.44
CA ARG A 573 1.78 -19.40 -5.05
C ARG A 573 0.75 -20.46 -4.68
N ILE A 574 -0.51 -20.27 -5.09
CA ILE A 574 -1.58 -21.25 -4.84
C ILE A 574 -1.29 -22.56 -5.58
N THR A 575 -0.83 -22.46 -6.83
CA THR A 575 -0.50 -23.61 -7.66
C THR A 575 0.68 -24.39 -7.08
N ASP A 576 1.74 -23.71 -6.62
CA ASP A 576 2.89 -24.34 -5.98
C ASP A 576 2.46 -25.21 -4.79
N VAL A 577 1.64 -24.66 -3.89
CA VAL A 577 1.15 -25.36 -2.70
C VAL A 577 0.20 -26.52 -3.06
N LEU A 578 -0.75 -26.31 -3.98
CA LEU A 578 -1.75 -27.32 -4.34
C LEU A 578 -1.16 -28.47 -5.16
N CYS A 579 -0.22 -28.19 -6.07
CA CYS A 579 0.52 -29.25 -6.78
C CYS A 579 1.36 -30.08 -5.81
N ARG A 580 1.95 -29.45 -4.78
CA ARG A 580 2.65 -30.20 -3.74
C ARG A 580 1.70 -31.05 -2.90
N ALA A 581 0.54 -30.51 -2.55
CA ALA A 581 -0.52 -31.26 -1.87
C ALA A 581 -1.01 -32.45 -2.72
N GLU A 582 -1.06 -32.33 -4.05
CA GLU A 582 -1.41 -33.42 -4.96
C GLU A 582 -0.38 -34.55 -4.91
N VAL A 583 0.93 -34.23 -4.89
CA VAL A 583 1.98 -35.24 -4.72
C VAL A 583 1.80 -35.99 -3.39
N VAL A 584 1.53 -35.27 -2.30
CA VAL A 584 1.24 -35.88 -0.99
C VAL A 584 -0.01 -36.75 -1.08
N ARG A 585 -1.11 -36.25 -1.64
CA ARG A 585 -2.36 -37.02 -1.81
C ARG A 585 -2.13 -38.35 -2.54
N ARG A 586 -1.36 -38.36 -3.63
CA ARG A 586 -1.02 -39.58 -4.39
C ARG A 586 -0.26 -40.63 -3.57
N ASN A 587 0.46 -40.21 -2.52
CA ASN A 587 1.22 -41.10 -1.64
C ASN A 587 0.36 -41.71 -0.50
N HIS A 588 -0.87 -41.20 -0.29
CA HIS A 588 -1.80 -41.70 0.73
C HIS A 588 -2.96 -42.47 0.06
N ASP A 589 -2.90 -43.80 0.08
CA ASP A 589 -3.83 -44.70 -0.63
C ASP A 589 -5.32 -44.49 -0.25
N GLU A 590 -5.60 -43.99 0.96
CA GLU A 590 -6.94 -43.68 1.44
C GLU A 590 -7.56 -42.42 0.81
N MET A 591 -6.75 -41.58 0.15
CA MET A 591 -7.19 -40.30 -0.43
C MET A 591 -7.48 -40.45 -1.93
N GLY A 592 -8.69 -40.89 -2.25
CA GLY A 592 -9.17 -41.04 -3.64
C GLY A 592 -9.59 -39.73 -4.32
N GLY A 593 -10.38 -39.85 -5.39
CA GLY A 593 -11.01 -38.71 -6.09
C GLY A 593 -10.13 -38.02 -7.13
N ASP A 594 -10.66 -36.91 -7.65
CA ASP A 594 -9.99 -36.04 -8.61
C ASP A 594 -8.77 -35.37 -7.99
N GLY A 595 -7.73 -35.21 -8.80
CA GLY A 595 -6.50 -34.54 -8.41
C GLY A 595 -6.74 -33.09 -7.98
N PHE A 596 -5.93 -32.61 -7.03
CA PHE A 596 -5.99 -31.23 -6.62
C PHE A 596 -5.59 -30.30 -7.76
N SER A 597 -6.41 -29.29 -8.00
CA SER A 597 -6.31 -28.42 -9.18
C SER A 597 -6.79 -27.02 -8.87
N VAL A 598 -6.32 -26.06 -9.67
CA VAL A 598 -6.55 -24.63 -9.50
C VAL A 598 -7.31 -24.06 -10.70
N GLY A 599 -8.37 -23.30 -10.44
CA GLY A 599 -9.12 -22.57 -11.47
C GLY A 599 -8.80 -21.08 -11.43
N TYR A 600 -8.35 -20.52 -12.54
CA TYR A 600 -8.16 -19.09 -12.71
C TYR A 600 -9.40 -18.47 -13.36
N PHE A 601 -10.31 -17.99 -12.52
CA PHE A 601 -11.64 -17.51 -12.90
C PHE A 601 -11.68 -15.98 -12.91
N VAL A 602 -11.04 -15.40 -13.93
CA VAL A 602 -10.89 -13.93 -14.07
C VAL A 602 -11.52 -13.43 -15.37
N GLY A 603 -11.83 -12.13 -15.44
CA GLY A 603 -12.50 -11.55 -16.61
C GLY A 603 -11.70 -11.69 -17.92
N GLN A 604 -12.40 -11.56 -19.06
CA GLN A 604 -11.89 -11.81 -20.43
C GLN A 604 -10.66 -11.01 -20.88
N GLN A 605 -10.27 -9.99 -20.11
CA GLN A 605 -9.10 -9.15 -20.42
C GLN A 605 -7.77 -9.82 -20.03
N ASN A 606 -7.80 -10.95 -19.30
CA ASN A 606 -6.57 -11.68 -18.96
C ASN A 606 -6.50 -13.02 -19.69
N THR A 607 -7.59 -13.79 -19.67
CA THR A 607 -7.70 -15.09 -20.32
C THR A 607 -9.05 -15.20 -21.00
N PRO A 608 -9.19 -16.00 -22.07
CA PRO A 608 -10.46 -16.14 -22.76
C PRO A 608 -11.51 -16.78 -21.85
N ASN A 609 -12.71 -16.22 -21.79
CA ASN A 609 -13.81 -16.82 -21.01
C ASN A 609 -14.28 -18.17 -21.62
N LYS A 610 -14.18 -18.31 -22.95
CA LYS A 610 -14.65 -19.49 -23.69
C LYS A 610 -13.50 -20.16 -24.43
N THR A 611 -13.59 -21.48 -24.54
CA THR A 611 -12.66 -22.28 -25.36
C THR A 611 -12.96 -22.16 -26.85
N TYR A 612 -14.24 -21.95 -27.19
CA TYR A 612 -14.71 -21.71 -28.55
C TYR A 612 -15.80 -20.64 -28.50
N ASP A 613 -15.63 -19.55 -29.28
CA ASP A 613 -16.62 -18.48 -29.36
C ASP A 613 -17.28 -18.48 -30.75
N LYS A 614 -18.55 -18.87 -30.76
CA LYS A 614 -19.35 -18.94 -31.98
C LYS A 614 -19.98 -17.58 -32.25
N SER A 615 -19.65 -16.97 -33.39
CA SER A 615 -20.12 -15.62 -33.72
C SER A 615 -21.38 -15.66 -34.60
N TYR A 616 -22.42 -14.93 -34.22
CA TYR A 616 -23.64 -14.80 -35.04
C TYR A 616 -23.45 -13.88 -36.27
N SER A 617 -22.44 -12.99 -36.27
CA SER A 617 -22.22 -11.98 -37.31
C SER A 617 -20.76 -11.86 -37.81
N GLY A 618 -19.85 -12.67 -37.29
CA GLY A 618 -18.42 -12.69 -37.62
C GLY A 618 -17.89 -14.10 -37.90
N SER A 619 -16.57 -14.27 -37.86
CA SER A 619 -15.93 -15.59 -37.88
C SER A 619 -15.95 -16.21 -36.48
N ASP A 620 -16.21 -17.50 -36.40
CA ASP A 620 -16.02 -18.26 -35.15
C ASP A 620 -14.55 -18.21 -34.73
N THR A 621 -14.29 -18.09 -33.43
CA THR A 621 -12.94 -18.06 -32.86
C THR A 621 -12.71 -19.29 -32.01
N ASN A 622 -11.68 -20.08 -32.38
CA ASN A 622 -11.27 -21.26 -31.63
C ASN A 622 -10.04 -20.93 -30.79
N ASN A 623 -10.24 -20.56 -29.52
CA ASN A 623 -9.16 -20.14 -28.63
C ASN A 623 -8.20 -21.30 -28.31
N VAL A 624 -8.66 -22.55 -28.36
CA VAL A 624 -7.80 -23.73 -28.19
C VAL A 624 -6.82 -23.89 -29.36
N GLU A 625 -7.25 -23.57 -30.58
CA GLU A 625 -6.37 -23.62 -31.76
C GLU A 625 -5.40 -22.43 -31.78
N LEU A 626 -5.86 -21.23 -31.37
CA LEU A 626 -4.99 -20.07 -31.19
C LEU A 626 -3.92 -20.32 -30.13
N ALA A 627 -4.27 -20.89 -28.98
CA ALA A 627 -3.34 -21.30 -27.93
C ALA A 627 -2.25 -22.28 -28.42
N LYS A 628 -2.47 -22.96 -29.54
CA LYS A 628 -1.53 -23.91 -30.13
C LYS A 628 -0.67 -23.31 -31.24
N GLU A 629 -1.19 -22.33 -31.98
CA GLU A 629 -0.58 -21.82 -33.22
C GLU A 629 -0.04 -20.38 -33.12
N ASP A 630 -0.54 -19.58 -32.18
CA ASP A 630 -0.21 -18.16 -32.03
C ASP A 630 0.73 -17.94 -30.83
N SER A 631 2.00 -17.65 -31.11
CA SER A 631 3.02 -17.44 -30.08
C SER A 631 2.78 -16.21 -29.22
N ASP A 632 2.19 -15.15 -29.78
CA ASP A 632 1.95 -13.91 -29.03
C ASP A 632 0.85 -14.16 -27.98
N LEU A 633 -0.19 -14.91 -28.35
CA LEU A 633 -1.26 -15.31 -27.42
C LEU A 633 -0.81 -16.36 -26.40
N GLN A 634 0.15 -17.23 -26.75
CA GLN A 634 0.76 -18.14 -25.78
C GLN A 634 1.45 -17.36 -24.66
N ASP A 635 2.24 -16.34 -25.00
CA ASP A 635 2.91 -15.47 -24.04
C ASP A 635 1.92 -14.63 -23.22
N GLU A 636 0.83 -14.16 -23.84
CA GLU A 636 -0.23 -13.38 -23.19
C GLU A 636 -1.03 -14.21 -22.17
N TRP A 637 -1.43 -15.43 -22.53
CA TRP A 637 -2.27 -16.30 -21.69
C TRP A 637 -1.48 -17.19 -20.72
N LEU A 638 -0.14 -17.14 -20.75
CA LEU A 638 0.72 -17.84 -19.80
C LEU A 638 0.63 -17.20 -18.40
N THR A 639 -0.25 -17.74 -17.56
CA THR A 639 -0.52 -17.26 -16.20
C THR A 639 0.38 -17.86 -15.11
N VAL A 640 0.97 -19.02 -15.37
CA VAL A 640 1.88 -19.74 -14.46
C VAL A 640 3.15 -20.08 -15.27
N PRO A 641 4.19 -19.21 -15.23
CA PRO A 641 5.41 -19.40 -16.01
C PRO A 641 6.39 -20.42 -15.39
N ASP A 642 6.31 -20.62 -14.08
CA ASP A 642 7.26 -21.45 -13.33
C ASP A 642 6.60 -22.77 -12.94
N CYS A 643 7.29 -23.89 -13.14
CA CYS A 643 6.70 -25.20 -12.92
C CYS A 643 6.65 -25.54 -11.42
N PRO A 644 5.45 -25.80 -10.85
CA PRO A 644 5.27 -26.05 -9.42
C PRO A 644 5.80 -27.43 -8.96
N PHE A 645 6.17 -28.32 -9.91
CA PHE A 645 6.66 -29.67 -9.59
C PHE A 645 8.18 -29.80 -9.62
N CYS A 646 8.87 -29.03 -10.48
CA CYS A 646 10.33 -29.04 -10.55
C CYS A 646 10.98 -27.75 -10.06
N GLU A 647 10.20 -26.69 -9.79
CA GLU A 647 10.68 -25.41 -9.22
C GLU A 647 11.72 -24.69 -10.10
N GLU A 648 11.74 -24.99 -11.41
CA GLU A 648 12.63 -24.36 -12.38
C GLU A 648 11.89 -23.24 -13.13
N ASP A 649 12.49 -22.04 -13.13
CA ASP A 649 11.90 -20.83 -13.69
C ASP A 649 11.71 -20.92 -15.22
N GLY A 650 10.55 -20.44 -15.71
CA GLY A 650 10.28 -20.31 -17.15
C GLY A 650 10.27 -21.63 -17.94
N THR A 651 9.96 -22.75 -17.28
CA THR A 651 9.89 -24.09 -17.90
C THR A 651 8.48 -24.48 -18.38
N VAL A 652 7.49 -23.61 -18.16
CA VAL A 652 6.10 -23.85 -18.56
C VAL A 652 5.80 -23.15 -19.88
N GLU A 653 5.20 -23.89 -20.81
CA GLU A 653 4.67 -23.38 -22.07
C GLU A 653 3.16 -23.59 -22.14
N LEU A 654 2.51 -22.88 -23.05
CA LEU A 654 1.07 -22.96 -23.27
C LEU A 654 0.77 -23.64 -24.61
N THR A 655 -0.14 -24.60 -24.60
CA THR A 655 -0.56 -25.37 -25.78
C THR A 655 -2.07 -25.60 -25.81
N GLY A 656 -2.57 -26.22 -26.87
CA GLY A 656 -4.00 -26.48 -27.07
C GLY A 656 -4.33 -27.96 -27.29
N ASP A 657 -5.30 -28.47 -26.53
CA ASP A 657 -5.88 -29.82 -26.69
C ASP A 657 -7.30 -29.74 -27.29
N LEU A 658 -7.40 -30.05 -28.58
CA LEU A 658 -8.66 -30.02 -29.34
C LEU A 658 -9.61 -31.20 -29.04
N ASP A 659 -9.14 -32.30 -28.43
CA ASP A 659 -10.04 -33.43 -28.07
C ASP A 659 -10.73 -33.19 -26.73
N ARG A 660 -10.01 -32.61 -25.77
CA ARG A 660 -10.58 -32.20 -24.46
C ARG A 660 -11.18 -30.79 -24.48
N MET A 661 -10.92 -30.04 -25.55
CA MET A 661 -11.22 -28.61 -25.69
C MET A 661 -10.65 -27.83 -24.52
N ARG A 662 -9.32 -27.83 -24.40
CA ARG A 662 -8.58 -27.23 -23.28
C ARG A 662 -7.41 -26.38 -23.73
N ILE A 663 -7.14 -25.33 -22.97
CA ILE A 663 -5.88 -24.60 -23.03
C ILE A 663 -5.01 -25.13 -21.91
N VAL A 664 -3.81 -25.62 -22.26
CA VAL A 664 -3.01 -26.46 -21.39
C VAL A 664 -1.68 -25.77 -21.08
N HIS A 665 -1.41 -25.61 -19.78
CA HIS A 665 -0.08 -25.31 -19.27
C HIS A 665 0.69 -26.62 -19.16
N GLU A 666 1.84 -26.72 -19.82
CA GLU A 666 2.70 -27.89 -19.77
C GLU A 666 4.14 -27.56 -19.41
N CYS A 667 4.72 -28.36 -18.53
CA CYS A 667 6.15 -28.31 -18.24
C CYS A 667 6.91 -29.03 -19.35
N THR A 668 7.92 -28.37 -19.92
CA THR A 668 8.77 -28.92 -21.00
C THR A 668 10.12 -29.45 -20.49
N ASN A 669 10.38 -29.34 -19.19
CA ASN A 669 11.60 -29.84 -18.57
C ASN A 669 11.57 -31.37 -18.42
N SER A 670 12.38 -32.09 -19.20
CA SER A 670 12.45 -33.56 -19.17
C SER A 670 12.93 -34.14 -17.82
N ASP A 671 13.62 -33.35 -17.00
CA ASP A 671 14.06 -33.75 -15.66
C ASP A 671 12.99 -33.50 -14.58
N CYS A 672 11.85 -32.90 -14.95
CA CYS A 672 10.74 -32.63 -14.04
C CYS A 672 10.12 -33.94 -13.52
N PRO A 673 9.87 -34.07 -12.20
CA PRO A 673 9.22 -35.25 -11.63
C PRO A 673 7.85 -35.56 -12.25
N GLU A 674 7.05 -34.53 -12.53
CA GLU A 674 5.71 -34.72 -13.11
C GLU A 674 5.78 -35.18 -14.58
N VAL A 675 6.79 -34.75 -15.35
CA VAL A 675 7.04 -35.26 -16.71
C VAL A 675 7.38 -36.74 -16.68
N GLN A 676 8.21 -37.16 -15.72
CA GLN A 676 8.57 -38.57 -15.53
C GLN A 676 7.37 -39.41 -15.09
N GLU A 677 6.54 -38.87 -14.19
CA GLU A 677 5.32 -39.52 -13.70
C GLU A 677 4.27 -39.70 -14.80
N GLN A 678 4.04 -38.67 -15.64
CA GLN A 678 3.10 -38.73 -16.77
C GLN A 678 3.64 -39.53 -17.98
N GLY A 679 4.95 -39.85 -18.00
CA GLY A 679 5.57 -40.74 -18.98
C GLY A 679 5.72 -40.15 -20.39
N GLY A 680 5.78 -38.81 -20.51
CA GLY A 680 5.81 -38.04 -21.76
C GLY A 680 7.10 -37.24 -21.98
N GLU A 681 7.12 -36.41 -23.04
CA GLU A 681 8.14 -35.37 -23.25
C GLU A 681 7.80 -34.06 -22.51
N THR A 682 6.52 -33.87 -22.21
CA THR A 682 5.96 -32.76 -21.43
C THR A 682 4.98 -33.31 -20.37
N ALA A 683 4.61 -32.49 -19.39
CA ALA A 683 3.59 -32.80 -18.40
C ALA A 683 2.58 -31.68 -18.27
N GLU A 684 1.30 -32.04 -18.32
CA GLU A 684 0.20 -31.12 -18.08
C GLU A 684 0.11 -30.74 -16.60
N LEU A 685 -0.01 -29.44 -16.33
CA LEU A 685 -0.24 -28.90 -15.00
C LEU A 685 -1.76 -28.84 -14.69
N PRO A 686 -2.18 -29.09 -13.43
CA PRO A 686 -3.59 -29.13 -13.04
C PRO A 686 -4.21 -27.73 -12.87
N ILE A 687 -4.15 -26.92 -13.94
CA ILE A 687 -4.58 -25.52 -13.98
C ILE A 687 -5.66 -25.35 -15.06
N TYR A 688 -6.71 -24.59 -14.75
CA TYR A 688 -7.79 -24.25 -15.69
C TYR A 688 -7.93 -22.75 -15.81
N ILE A 689 -7.77 -22.18 -17.01
CA ILE A 689 -7.68 -20.72 -17.19
C ILE A 689 -8.87 -20.08 -17.90
N THR A 690 -9.78 -20.88 -18.45
CA THR A 690 -11.03 -20.40 -19.05
C THR A 690 -12.23 -20.70 -18.15
N ASP A 691 -13.26 -19.85 -18.17
CA ASP A 691 -14.48 -20.07 -17.39
C ASP A 691 -15.11 -21.44 -17.71
N GLU A 692 -15.13 -21.82 -18.99
CA GLU A 692 -15.69 -23.11 -19.41
C GLU A 692 -14.91 -24.31 -18.89
N GLU A 693 -13.59 -24.22 -18.74
CA GLU A 693 -12.82 -25.26 -18.08
C GLU A 693 -13.11 -25.29 -16.58
N VAL A 694 -13.16 -24.12 -15.92
CA VAL A 694 -13.46 -24.01 -14.48
C VAL A 694 -14.83 -24.63 -14.15
N TYR A 695 -15.87 -24.39 -14.96
CA TYR A 695 -17.18 -25.02 -14.77
C TYR A 695 -17.19 -26.53 -15.05
N ARG A 696 -16.38 -27.01 -16.00
CA ARG A 696 -16.34 -28.42 -16.43
C ARG A 696 -15.49 -29.29 -15.51
N TYR A 697 -14.42 -28.77 -14.95
CA TYR A 697 -13.50 -29.56 -14.13
C TYR A 697 -13.64 -29.28 -12.63
N THR A 698 -14.43 -28.28 -12.24
CA THR A 698 -14.79 -27.97 -10.83
C THR A 698 -13.56 -28.02 -9.91
N PRO A 699 -12.55 -27.16 -10.14
CA PRO A 699 -11.26 -27.27 -9.49
C PRO A 699 -11.37 -27.19 -7.97
N THR A 700 -10.38 -27.78 -7.29
CA THR A 700 -10.34 -27.83 -5.82
C THR A 700 -10.27 -26.42 -5.22
N PHE A 701 -9.52 -25.52 -5.85
CA PHE A 701 -9.42 -24.11 -5.45
C PHE A 701 -9.65 -23.18 -6.65
N VAL A 702 -10.67 -22.32 -6.57
CA VAL A 702 -10.90 -21.27 -7.57
C VAL A 702 -10.33 -19.93 -7.10
N VAL A 703 -9.46 -19.34 -7.92
CA VAL A 703 -8.99 -17.96 -7.85
C VAL A 703 -9.90 -17.09 -8.71
N SER A 704 -10.71 -16.24 -8.08
CA SER A 704 -11.67 -15.41 -8.79
C SER A 704 -11.44 -13.92 -8.60
N THR A 705 -11.76 -13.12 -9.62
CA THR A 705 -12.05 -11.70 -9.41
C THR A 705 -13.48 -11.53 -8.92
N ILE A 706 -13.70 -10.64 -7.98
CA ILE A 706 -15.03 -10.35 -7.41
C ILE A 706 -16.10 -10.03 -8.46
N ASP A 707 -15.73 -9.45 -9.62
CA ASP A 707 -16.64 -9.19 -10.74
C ASP A 707 -17.39 -10.45 -11.23
N LYS A 708 -16.79 -11.64 -11.10
CA LYS A 708 -17.39 -12.88 -11.61
C LYS A 708 -18.64 -13.31 -10.84
N ILE A 709 -18.79 -12.87 -9.59
CA ILE A 709 -19.97 -13.21 -8.78
C ILE A 709 -21.26 -12.64 -9.41
N ALA A 710 -21.15 -11.47 -10.05
CA ALA A 710 -22.26 -10.77 -10.68
C ALA A 710 -22.81 -11.52 -11.89
N ILE A 711 -21.98 -12.34 -12.55
CA ILE A 711 -22.32 -13.10 -13.77
C ILE A 711 -23.27 -14.27 -13.45
N VAL A 712 -23.59 -14.53 -12.18
CA VAL A 712 -24.52 -15.60 -11.78
C VAL A 712 -25.90 -15.49 -12.45
N GLY A 713 -26.33 -14.27 -12.82
CA GLY A 713 -27.55 -14.01 -13.59
C GLY A 713 -27.43 -14.21 -15.11
N TRP A 714 -26.22 -14.47 -15.63
CA TRP A 714 -25.94 -14.70 -17.05
C TRP A 714 -25.44 -16.11 -17.34
N GLN A 715 -24.82 -16.78 -16.37
CA GLN A 715 -24.11 -18.04 -16.59
C GLN A 715 -24.68 -19.20 -15.75
N ARG A 716 -25.58 -19.97 -16.36
CA ARG A 716 -26.20 -21.16 -15.75
C ARG A 716 -25.20 -22.25 -15.31
N ARG A 717 -24.01 -22.30 -15.93
CA ARG A 717 -22.99 -23.33 -15.64
C ARG A 717 -22.27 -23.09 -14.31
N MET A 718 -22.45 -21.92 -13.70
CA MET A 718 -21.83 -21.56 -12.42
C MET A 718 -22.27 -22.49 -11.28
N ARG A 719 -23.48 -23.07 -11.31
CA ARG A 719 -23.96 -24.05 -10.32
C ARG A 719 -23.04 -25.27 -10.12
N SER A 720 -22.28 -25.68 -11.13
CA SER A 720 -21.30 -26.77 -11.01
C SER A 720 -20.24 -26.48 -9.94
N LEU A 721 -19.90 -25.20 -9.76
CA LEU A 721 -18.96 -24.74 -8.73
C LEU A 721 -19.49 -24.93 -7.31
N PHE A 722 -20.82 -24.99 -7.15
CA PHE A 722 -21.51 -25.27 -5.88
C PHE A 722 -21.98 -26.72 -5.78
N GLY A 723 -21.30 -27.62 -6.51
CA GLY A 723 -21.52 -29.06 -6.44
C GLY A 723 -22.75 -29.58 -7.21
N GLN A 724 -23.47 -28.70 -7.93
CA GLN A 724 -24.68 -29.05 -8.68
C GLN A 724 -24.34 -29.61 -10.07
N VAL A 725 -23.85 -30.85 -10.10
CA VAL A 725 -23.52 -31.62 -11.30
C VAL A 725 -24.46 -32.81 -11.45
N LYS A 726 -24.71 -33.27 -12.70
CA LYS A 726 -25.56 -34.45 -12.99
C LYS A 726 -24.80 -35.57 -13.65
N ASN A 727 -23.90 -35.21 -14.56
CA ASN A 727 -23.17 -36.16 -15.38
C ASN A 727 -21.69 -35.77 -15.49
N TYR A 728 -20.88 -36.77 -15.79
CA TYR A 728 -19.47 -36.64 -16.13
C TYR A 728 -19.22 -37.20 -17.53
N CYS A 729 -18.58 -36.40 -18.37
CA CYS A 729 -18.09 -36.81 -19.68
C CYS A 729 -16.62 -37.21 -19.55
N PRO A 730 -16.23 -38.46 -19.88
CA PRO A 730 -14.84 -38.90 -19.80
C PRO A 730 -13.84 -38.08 -20.62
N LYS A 731 -14.32 -37.32 -21.61
CA LYS A 731 -13.51 -36.40 -22.42
C LYS A 731 -13.53 -34.95 -21.92
N HIS A 732 -14.70 -34.45 -21.56
CA HIS A 732 -14.95 -33.01 -21.41
C HIS A 732 -15.25 -32.59 -19.97
N GLY A 733 -15.26 -33.50 -19.00
CA GLY A 733 -15.50 -33.20 -17.59
C GLY A 733 -16.98 -33.20 -17.19
N TYR A 734 -17.27 -32.60 -16.03
CA TYR A 734 -18.59 -32.49 -15.42
C TYR A 734 -19.53 -31.57 -16.20
N THR A 735 -20.83 -31.88 -16.09
CA THR A 735 -21.91 -31.05 -16.61
C THR A 735 -23.10 -31.08 -15.65
N GLY A 736 -23.66 -29.91 -15.40
CA GLY A 736 -24.96 -29.76 -14.73
C GLY A 736 -26.15 -29.97 -15.68
N GLU A 737 -25.88 -30.26 -16.95
CA GLU A 737 -26.88 -30.45 -18.01
C GLU A 737 -27.12 -31.94 -18.32
N SER A 738 -28.23 -32.23 -19.02
CA SER A 738 -28.51 -33.58 -19.56
C SER A 738 -27.55 -34.03 -20.66
N GLU A 739 -26.77 -33.12 -21.23
CA GLU A 739 -25.84 -33.36 -22.33
C GLU A 739 -24.43 -32.81 -22.01
N CYS A 740 -23.43 -33.31 -22.74
CA CYS A 740 -22.07 -32.77 -22.69
C CYS A 740 -22.07 -31.30 -23.15
N LEU A 741 -21.35 -30.42 -22.43
CA LEU A 741 -21.27 -29.00 -22.77
C LEU A 741 -20.63 -28.73 -24.15
N VAL A 742 -19.74 -29.62 -24.61
CA VAL A 742 -19.10 -29.55 -25.93
C VAL A 742 -19.98 -30.16 -27.03
N ALA A 743 -21.01 -30.95 -26.68
CA ALA A 743 -22.00 -31.45 -27.62
C ALA A 743 -23.04 -30.39 -28.03
N ASP A 744 -23.10 -29.26 -27.31
CA ASP A 744 -24.05 -28.18 -27.59
C ASP A 744 -23.71 -27.51 -28.93
N GLY A 745 -24.42 -27.89 -29.98
CA GLY A 745 -24.25 -27.35 -31.34
C GLY A 745 -24.55 -25.85 -31.47
N ASN A 746 -25.13 -25.21 -30.44
CA ASN A 746 -25.26 -23.75 -30.37
C ASN A 746 -24.01 -23.07 -29.83
N SER A 747 -23.25 -23.75 -28.97
CA SER A 747 -22.03 -23.21 -28.35
C SER A 747 -20.77 -23.63 -29.10
N TYR A 748 -20.73 -24.82 -29.70
CA TYR A 748 -19.58 -25.35 -30.43
C TYR A 748 -19.91 -25.64 -31.89
N GLY A 749 -18.88 -25.60 -32.74
CA GLY A 749 -19.00 -25.98 -34.15
C GLY A 749 -19.37 -27.46 -34.31
N SER A 750 -20.13 -27.79 -35.36
CA SER A 750 -20.62 -29.17 -35.63
C SER A 750 -19.52 -30.24 -35.75
N GLN A 751 -18.26 -29.83 -35.88
CA GLN A 751 -17.08 -30.67 -35.94
C GLN A 751 -16.64 -31.21 -34.56
N PHE A 752 -17.06 -30.61 -33.45
CA PHE A 752 -16.66 -31.00 -32.08
C PHE A 752 -17.71 -31.88 -31.38
N GLN A 753 -18.47 -32.69 -32.13
CA GLN A 753 -19.55 -33.51 -31.60
C GLN A 753 -19.06 -34.54 -30.57
N CYS A 754 -19.62 -34.49 -29.36
CA CYS A 754 -19.44 -35.50 -28.33
C CYS A 754 -20.61 -36.49 -28.34
N ASP A 755 -20.33 -37.78 -28.12
CA ASP A 755 -21.37 -38.81 -27.99
C ASP A 755 -21.92 -38.82 -26.55
N ASN A 756 -23.13 -38.28 -26.38
CA ASN A 756 -23.82 -38.21 -25.09
C ASN A 756 -24.18 -39.60 -24.53
N GLN A 757 -23.99 -40.70 -25.27
CA GLN A 757 -24.22 -42.06 -24.75
C GLN A 757 -23.18 -42.52 -23.72
N ASN A 758 -22.02 -41.86 -23.64
CA ASN A 758 -20.94 -42.20 -22.70
C ASN A 758 -20.92 -41.29 -21.45
N LEU A 759 -22.01 -40.58 -21.17
CA LEU A 759 -22.12 -39.79 -19.95
C LEU A 759 -22.32 -40.71 -18.74
N GLU A 760 -21.50 -40.51 -17.72
CA GLU A 760 -21.61 -41.21 -16.45
C GLU A 760 -22.43 -40.36 -15.48
N SER A 761 -23.46 -40.92 -14.87
CA SER A 761 -24.24 -40.18 -13.87
C SER A 761 -23.44 -40.04 -12.58
N VAL A 762 -23.43 -38.84 -12.01
CA VAL A 762 -22.67 -38.50 -10.80
C VAL A 762 -23.61 -37.87 -9.77
N GLU A 763 -23.37 -38.14 -8.49
CA GLU A 763 -24.10 -37.51 -7.39
C GLU A 763 -23.66 -36.05 -7.21
N THR A 764 -24.57 -35.21 -6.73
CA THR A 764 -24.22 -33.86 -6.29
C THR A 764 -23.27 -33.92 -5.11
N THR A 765 -22.32 -33.00 -5.06
CA THR A 765 -21.34 -32.90 -3.97
C THR A 765 -21.63 -31.67 -3.10
N ASP A 766 -21.05 -31.62 -1.91
CA ASP A 766 -21.20 -30.46 -1.05
C ASP A 766 -20.58 -29.20 -1.70
N PRO A 767 -21.16 -28.01 -1.46
CA PRO A 767 -20.59 -26.75 -1.90
C PRO A 767 -19.17 -26.49 -1.34
N PRO A 768 -18.52 -25.38 -1.73
CA PRO A 768 -17.24 -24.97 -1.14
C PRO A 768 -17.34 -24.87 0.38
N SER A 769 -16.29 -25.30 1.05
CA SER A 769 -16.19 -25.21 2.51
C SER A 769 -15.79 -23.80 2.94
N ILE A 770 -14.89 -23.16 2.17
CA ILE A 770 -14.26 -21.88 2.53
C ILE A 770 -14.47 -20.83 1.45
N LEU A 771 -14.86 -19.62 1.88
CA LEU A 771 -14.81 -18.39 1.09
C LEU A 771 -13.70 -17.50 1.63
N ILE A 772 -12.75 -17.11 0.77
CA ILE A 772 -11.63 -16.24 1.11
C ILE A 772 -11.82 -14.87 0.46
N GLN A 773 -11.73 -13.80 1.26
CA GLN A 773 -11.68 -12.42 0.78
C GLN A 773 -10.34 -11.79 1.14
N ASP A 774 -9.41 -11.75 0.19
CA ASP A 774 -8.17 -11.02 0.38
C ASP A 774 -8.35 -9.52 0.08
N GLU A 775 -7.56 -8.68 0.73
CA GLU A 775 -7.66 -7.22 0.69
C GLU A 775 -9.08 -6.69 1.01
N LEU A 776 -9.70 -7.19 2.09
CA LEU A 776 -11.08 -6.87 2.51
C LEU A 776 -11.40 -5.37 2.48
N HIS A 777 -10.43 -4.52 2.86
CA HIS A 777 -10.60 -3.06 2.91
C HIS A 777 -10.86 -2.40 1.55
N LEU A 778 -10.66 -3.12 0.43
CA LEU A 778 -10.97 -2.63 -0.92
C LEU A 778 -12.47 -2.71 -1.25
N LEU A 779 -13.25 -3.48 -0.49
CA LEU A 779 -14.70 -3.58 -0.68
C LEU A 779 -15.40 -2.42 0.01
N ARG A 780 -15.51 -1.33 -0.73
CA ARG A 780 -16.06 -0.04 -0.27
C ARG A 780 -17.05 0.54 -1.27
N GLU A 781 -17.79 1.54 -0.82
CA GLU A 781 -18.71 2.37 -1.62
C GLU A 781 -19.71 1.50 -2.40
N GLU A 782 -20.00 1.82 -3.66
CA GLU A 782 -21.01 1.10 -4.45
C GLU A 782 -20.60 -0.35 -4.70
N PHE A 783 -19.30 -0.58 -4.89
CA PHE A 783 -18.75 -1.90 -5.21
C PHE A 783 -18.97 -2.91 -4.09
N GLY A 784 -18.69 -2.51 -2.84
CA GLY A 784 -18.97 -3.35 -1.68
C GLY A 784 -20.47 -3.53 -1.43
N ALA A 785 -21.29 -2.51 -1.71
CA ALA A 785 -22.74 -2.63 -1.55
C ALA A 785 -23.33 -3.67 -2.52
N PHE A 786 -22.92 -3.66 -3.79
CA PHE A 786 -23.36 -4.66 -4.76
C PHE A 786 -22.86 -6.07 -4.42
N ASP A 787 -21.57 -6.21 -4.07
CA ASP A 787 -20.99 -7.50 -3.67
C ASP A 787 -21.76 -8.10 -2.49
N SER A 788 -22.12 -7.27 -1.50
CA SER A 788 -22.88 -7.73 -0.35
C SER A 788 -24.17 -8.47 -0.74
N HIS A 789 -24.95 -7.96 -1.70
CA HIS A 789 -26.20 -8.62 -2.11
C HIS A 789 -25.96 -9.97 -2.78
N TYR A 790 -24.86 -10.10 -3.55
CA TYR A 790 -24.49 -11.37 -4.16
C TYR A 790 -23.93 -12.38 -3.15
N GLU A 791 -23.24 -11.92 -2.11
CA GLU A 791 -22.73 -12.77 -1.03
C GLU A 791 -23.85 -13.50 -0.28
N THR A 792 -24.82 -12.75 0.23
CA THR A 792 -25.98 -13.36 0.92
C THR A 792 -26.88 -14.14 -0.04
N PHE A 793 -26.95 -13.75 -1.32
CA PHE A 793 -27.61 -14.55 -2.34
C PHE A 793 -26.94 -15.91 -2.56
N ILE A 794 -25.61 -15.99 -2.64
CA ILE A 794 -24.89 -17.26 -2.78
C ILE A 794 -25.08 -18.12 -1.54
N GLN A 795 -25.00 -17.54 -0.34
CA GLN A 795 -25.26 -18.30 0.87
C GLN A 795 -26.69 -18.84 0.91
N GLU A 796 -27.71 -18.07 0.47
CA GLU A 796 -29.08 -18.56 0.37
C GLU A 796 -29.24 -19.64 -0.72
N LEU A 797 -28.54 -19.54 -1.87
CA LEU A 797 -28.48 -20.63 -2.85
C LEU A 797 -27.92 -21.92 -2.25
N ILE A 798 -26.82 -21.81 -1.50
CA ILE A 798 -26.21 -22.95 -0.79
C ILE A 798 -27.17 -23.54 0.24
N ASN A 799 -27.89 -22.70 0.98
CA ASN A 799 -28.94 -23.14 1.90
C ASN A 799 -30.01 -23.95 1.14
N ARG A 800 -30.41 -23.53 -0.07
CA ARG A 800 -31.38 -24.30 -0.88
C ARG A 800 -30.84 -25.60 -1.44
N TYR A 801 -29.54 -25.68 -1.76
CA TYR A 801 -28.93 -26.93 -2.24
C TYR A 801 -28.76 -27.96 -1.14
N THR A 802 -28.62 -27.51 0.11
CA THR A 802 -28.21 -28.37 1.25
C THR A 802 -29.28 -28.50 2.32
N ASP A 803 -30.46 -27.92 2.12
CA ASP A 803 -31.55 -27.79 3.10
C ASP A 803 -31.10 -27.07 4.38
N GLY A 804 -30.31 -26.00 4.22
CA GLY A 804 -29.83 -25.14 5.30
C GLY A 804 -28.70 -25.74 6.14
N ARG A 805 -28.16 -26.90 5.75
CA ARG A 805 -27.13 -27.61 6.53
C ARG A 805 -25.71 -27.13 6.28
N TRP A 806 -25.48 -26.31 5.25
CA TRP A 806 -24.13 -25.92 4.84
C TRP A 806 -23.93 -24.41 4.93
N ASN A 807 -22.97 -23.98 5.74
CA ASN A 807 -22.58 -22.59 5.87
C ASN A 807 -21.10 -22.45 5.55
N MET A 808 -20.74 -21.67 4.53
CA MET A 808 -19.33 -21.49 4.16
C MET A 808 -18.56 -20.78 5.28
N LYS A 809 -17.36 -21.25 5.60
CA LYS A 809 -16.47 -20.49 6.49
C LYS A 809 -15.91 -19.29 5.73
N VAL A 810 -16.19 -18.08 6.24
CA VAL A 810 -15.67 -16.84 5.65
C VAL A 810 -14.36 -16.49 6.34
N VAL A 811 -13.29 -16.40 5.54
CA VAL A 811 -11.97 -15.95 5.98
C VAL A 811 -11.60 -14.70 5.18
N ALA A 812 -11.42 -13.58 5.86
CA ALA A 812 -10.96 -12.35 5.24
C ALA A 812 -9.51 -12.08 5.62
N ALA A 813 -8.75 -11.41 4.75
CA ALA A 813 -7.39 -10.98 5.03
C ALA A 813 -7.23 -9.48 4.72
N THR A 814 -6.52 -8.77 5.60
CA THR A 814 -6.24 -7.34 5.40
C THR A 814 -5.01 -6.90 6.20
N ALA A 815 -4.28 -5.91 5.68
CA ALA A 815 -3.18 -5.27 6.40
C ALA A 815 -3.60 -4.00 7.16
N THR A 816 -4.78 -3.45 6.84
CA THR A 816 -5.29 -2.20 7.41
C THR A 816 -6.81 -2.30 7.46
N ILE A 817 -7.41 -2.25 8.65
CA ILE A 817 -8.86 -2.20 8.79
C ILE A 817 -9.25 -1.46 10.06
N LYS A 818 -10.30 -0.64 9.96
CA LYS A 818 -11.00 -0.05 11.10
C LYS A 818 -12.48 -0.30 10.94
N GLY A 819 -13.14 -0.68 12.03
CA GLY A 819 -14.57 -1.03 11.99
C GLY A 819 -14.83 -2.33 11.21
N ALA A 820 -13.93 -3.33 11.38
CA ALA A 820 -14.07 -4.64 10.72
C ALA A 820 -15.45 -5.26 10.93
N GLN A 821 -15.99 -5.16 12.15
CA GLN A 821 -17.34 -5.61 12.50
C GLN A 821 -18.42 -5.03 11.59
N ASN A 822 -18.45 -3.71 11.40
CA ASN A 822 -19.44 -3.07 10.54
C ASN A 822 -19.27 -3.47 9.08
N GLN A 823 -18.02 -3.59 8.61
CA GLN A 823 -17.75 -3.96 7.22
C GLN A 823 -18.15 -5.41 6.93
N VAL A 824 -17.79 -6.36 7.81
CA VAL A 824 -18.15 -7.77 7.71
C VAL A 824 -19.66 -7.96 7.81
N ASN A 825 -20.31 -7.28 8.76
CA ASN A 825 -21.75 -7.34 8.90
C ASN A 825 -22.46 -6.84 7.63
N ALA A 826 -22.00 -5.71 7.08
CA ALA A 826 -22.57 -5.17 5.84
C ALA A 826 -22.35 -6.10 4.63
N LEU A 827 -21.19 -6.75 4.50
CA LEU A 827 -20.88 -7.65 3.37
C LEU A 827 -21.57 -9.01 3.49
N TYR A 828 -21.41 -9.68 4.64
CA TYR A 828 -21.72 -11.10 4.80
C TYR A 828 -22.92 -11.37 5.71
N TRP A 829 -23.45 -10.34 6.37
CA TRP A 829 -24.46 -10.48 7.44
C TRP A 829 -24.01 -11.38 8.59
N ARG A 830 -22.75 -11.19 9.02
CA ARG A 830 -22.09 -11.99 10.05
C ARG A 830 -21.40 -11.11 11.08
N ASP A 831 -21.12 -11.69 12.24
CA ASP A 831 -20.18 -11.09 13.18
C ASP A 831 -18.74 -11.25 12.68
N SER A 832 -17.84 -10.42 13.18
CA SER A 832 -16.42 -10.47 12.83
C SER A 832 -15.57 -10.89 14.03
N ASN A 833 -14.55 -11.69 13.76
CA ASN A 833 -13.46 -11.94 14.69
C ASN A 833 -12.16 -11.43 14.07
N THR A 834 -11.55 -10.40 14.66
CA THR A 834 -10.28 -9.88 14.15
C THR A 834 -9.12 -10.62 14.78
N PHE A 835 -8.46 -11.48 14.01
CA PHE A 835 -7.37 -12.33 14.46
C PHE A 835 -6.02 -11.88 13.86
N PRO A 836 -4.91 -11.92 14.61
CA PRO A 836 -4.82 -12.20 16.04
C PRO A 836 -5.28 -11.02 16.91
N THR A 837 -5.78 -11.35 18.10
CA THR A 837 -6.13 -10.37 19.12
C THR A 837 -4.91 -9.53 19.51
N ALA A 838 -5.15 -8.23 19.70
CA ALA A 838 -4.10 -7.28 20.07
C ALA A 838 -3.55 -7.57 21.48
N GLY A 839 -2.26 -7.33 21.68
CA GLY A 839 -1.65 -7.46 23.00
C GLY A 839 -1.96 -6.28 23.92
N PRO A 840 -1.60 -6.35 25.20
CA PRO A 840 -1.91 -5.31 26.17
C PRO A 840 -1.08 -4.02 25.96
N ARG A 841 0.10 -4.12 25.33
CA ARG A 841 0.93 -2.97 24.93
C ARG A 841 0.93 -2.83 23.41
N LEU A 842 1.06 -1.59 22.92
CA LEU A 842 1.07 -1.29 21.50
C LEU A 842 2.17 -2.11 20.79
N HIS A 843 1.78 -2.83 19.73
CA HIS A 843 2.66 -3.67 18.90
C HIS A 843 3.48 -4.73 19.68
N GLN A 844 2.96 -5.18 20.82
CA GLN A 844 3.57 -6.24 21.64
C GLN A 844 2.49 -7.24 22.05
N SER A 845 2.52 -8.43 21.46
CA SER A 845 1.56 -9.50 21.74
C SER A 845 2.23 -10.89 21.83
N PHE A 846 1.40 -11.89 22.11
CA PHE A 846 1.73 -13.31 22.01
C PHE A 846 2.23 -13.67 20.63
N TYR A 847 1.64 -13.09 19.58
CA TYR A 847 1.91 -13.45 18.20
C TYR A 847 3.07 -12.68 17.56
N ALA A 848 3.35 -11.46 18.01
CA ALA A 848 4.31 -10.58 17.35
C ALA A 848 4.86 -9.48 18.27
N TYR A 849 5.97 -8.88 17.86
CA TYR A 849 6.66 -7.83 18.61
C TYR A 849 7.42 -6.87 17.68
N GLU A 850 7.57 -5.61 18.09
CA GLU A 850 8.55 -4.69 17.51
C GLU A 850 9.96 -4.98 18.03
N ASP A 851 10.95 -5.05 17.13
CA ASP A 851 12.34 -5.33 17.47
C ASP A 851 12.99 -4.16 18.25
N PRO A 852 13.78 -4.43 19.30
CA PRO A 852 14.47 -3.40 20.07
C PRO A 852 15.53 -2.59 19.31
N HIS A 853 16.09 -3.10 18.21
CA HIS A 853 17.28 -2.54 17.54
C HIS A 853 17.13 -2.40 16.02
N GLU A 854 16.41 -3.32 15.38
CA GLU A 854 16.21 -3.35 13.93
C GLU A 854 15.26 -2.25 13.47
N LEU A 855 15.75 -1.41 12.55
CA LEU A 855 14.96 -0.35 11.93
C LEU A 855 14.22 -0.89 10.71
N GLY A 856 12.89 -0.89 10.77
CA GLY A 856 12.06 -1.20 9.62
C GLY A 856 12.05 -0.08 8.58
N ARG A 857 11.60 1.12 8.97
CA ARG A 857 11.43 2.25 8.04
C ARG A 857 11.82 3.63 8.57
N ARG A 858 12.54 4.34 7.71
CA ARG A 858 12.91 5.75 7.69
C ARG A 858 11.79 6.73 7.31
N MET A 859 10.82 7.11 8.14
CA MET A 859 9.81 8.11 7.72
C MET A 859 10.37 9.53 7.80
N ILE A 860 10.38 10.28 6.69
CA ILE A 860 10.98 11.63 6.57
C ILE A 860 9.93 12.58 6.00
N GLY A 861 9.62 13.66 6.72
CA GLY A 861 8.66 14.68 6.28
C GLY A 861 9.31 15.98 5.86
N ALA A 862 8.86 16.60 4.77
CA ALA A 862 9.29 17.94 4.37
C ALA A 862 8.15 18.76 3.76
N ILE A 863 8.18 20.08 3.97
CA ILE A 863 7.34 21.06 3.26
C ILE A 863 8.26 21.99 2.47
N PRO A 864 8.03 22.18 1.15
CA PRO A 864 8.78 23.16 0.37
C PRO A 864 8.31 24.58 0.68
N ARG A 865 9.23 25.46 1.10
CA ARG A 865 8.92 26.83 1.55
C ARG A 865 9.25 27.92 0.53
N THR A 866 10.17 27.65 -0.38
CA THR A 866 10.74 28.63 -1.33
C THR A 866 10.51 28.27 -2.78
N ILE A 867 10.11 27.03 -3.08
CA ILE A 867 9.89 26.53 -4.44
C ILE A 867 8.53 25.86 -4.55
N SER A 868 8.08 25.69 -5.80
CA SER A 868 6.86 24.91 -6.07
C SER A 868 7.05 23.46 -5.65
N ARG A 869 5.95 22.80 -5.28
CA ARG A 869 5.97 21.38 -4.90
C ARG A 869 6.53 20.51 -6.03
N THR A 870 6.19 20.82 -7.29
CA THR A 870 6.69 20.11 -8.47
C THR A 870 8.21 20.22 -8.60
N LEU A 871 8.77 21.41 -8.41
CA LEU A 871 10.23 21.56 -8.43
C LEU A 871 10.89 20.79 -7.28
N ALA A 872 10.29 20.83 -6.08
CA ALA A 872 10.81 20.11 -4.92
C ALA A 872 10.85 18.58 -5.13
N ILE A 873 9.80 17.96 -5.68
CA ILE A 873 9.82 16.51 -5.94
C ILE A 873 10.85 16.13 -7.00
N ASN A 874 11.02 16.96 -8.03
CA ASN A 874 12.05 16.76 -9.05
C ASN A 874 13.46 16.84 -8.44
N SER A 875 13.69 17.83 -7.58
CA SER A 875 14.94 17.95 -6.83
C SER A 875 15.18 16.73 -5.96
N ILE A 876 14.18 16.22 -5.23
CA ILE A 876 14.35 15.01 -4.40
C ILE A 876 14.78 13.80 -5.23
N ILE A 877 14.12 13.55 -6.37
CA ILE A 877 14.44 12.43 -7.27
C ILE A 877 15.86 12.58 -7.83
N ARG A 878 16.21 13.77 -8.30
CA ARG A 878 17.53 14.07 -8.86
C ARG A 878 18.64 13.95 -7.82
N GLU A 879 18.51 14.66 -6.69
CA GLU A 879 19.54 14.66 -5.64
C GLU A 879 19.76 13.25 -5.08
N ARG A 880 18.69 12.46 -4.92
CA ARG A 880 18.84 11.06 -4.50
C ARG A 880 19.59 10.23 -5.53
N ALA A 881 19.29 10.38 -6.83
CA ALA A 881 20.02 9.69 -7.89
C ALA A 881 21.50 10.06 -7.87
N MET A 882 21.81 11.36 -7.76
CA MET A 882 23.18 11.86 -7.66
C MET A 882 23.92 11.28 -6.45
N ILE A 883 23.31 11.29 -5.26
CA ILE A 883 23.91 10.72 -4.05
C ILE A 883 24.27 9.24 -4.23
N VAL A 884 23.37 8.44 -4.81
CA VAL A 884 23.66 7.01 -5.02
C VAL A 884 24.77 6.83 -6.06
N GLN A 885 24.73 7.56 -7.17
CA GLN A 885 25.74 7.48 -8.24
C GLN A 885 27.13 7.95 -7.76
N GLU A 886 27.21 9.00 -6.93
CA GLU A 886 28.44 9.46 -6.27
C GLU A 886 29.03 8.37 -5.38
N LEU A 887 28.23 7.77 -4.50
CA LEU A 887 28.67 6.70 -3.58
C LEU A 887 29.11 5.43 -4.34
N GLN A 888 28.54 5.17 -5.52
CA GLN A 888 28.97 4.07 -6.37
C GLN A 888 30.29 4.34 -7.08
N ALA A 889 30.55 5.60 -7.44
CA ALA A 889 31.79 6.01 -8.08
C ALA A 889 32.96 6.04 -7.08
N ASP A 890 32.72 6.42 -5.82
CA ASP A 890 33.71 6.41 -4.75
C ASP A 890 33.20 5.68 -3.48
N LEU A 891 33.47 4.38 -3.42
CA LEU A 891 33.06 3.53 -2.29
C LEU A 891 33.81 3.84 -0.99
N SER A 892 35.00 4.45 -1.06
CA SER A 892 35.77 4.88 0.12
C SER A 892 34.97 5.92 0.91
N GLU A 893 34.26 6.76 0.19
CA GLU A 893 33.43 7.81 0.76
C GLU A 893 32.21 7.25 1.53
N LEU A 894 31.64 6.15 1.02
CA LEU A 894 30.59 5.42 1.74
C LEU A 894 31.16 4.77 3.01
N GLU A 895 32.34 4.16 2.89
CA GLU A 895 33.04 3.52 4.01
C GLU A 895 33.30 4.53 5.14
N ASP A 896 33.87 5.69 4.82
CA ASP A 896 34.14 6.76 5.78
C ASP A 896 32.85 7.25 6.46
N ALA A 897 31.80 7.49 5.67
CA ALA A 897 30.51 7.93 6.20
C ALA A 897 29.87 6.89 7.14
N ILE A 898 30.04 5.59 6.88
CA ILE A 898 29.56 4.52 7.76
C ILE A 898 30.40 4.45 9.04
N HIS A 899 31.71 4.67 8.97
CA HIS A 899 32.60 4.67 10.13
C HIS A 899 32.35 5.83 11.10
N GLU A 900 31.84 6.96 10.60
CA GLU A 900 31.44 8.11 11.42
C GLU A 900 30.10 7.91 12.16
N LEU A 901 29.34 6.86 11.85
CA LEU A 901 28.05 6.61 12.49
C LEU A 901 28.22 6.16 13.95
N ASN A 902 27.40 6.75 14.83
CA ASN A 902 27.32 6.34 16.23
C ASN A 902 26.69 4.95 16.38
N GLU A 903 27.11 4.20 17.41
CA GLU A 903 26.52 2.88 17.74
C GLU A 903 24.99 2.92 17.90
N SER A 904 24.42 4.04 18.36
CA SER A 904 22.97 4.23 18.51
C SER A 904 22.20 4.26 17.18
N VAL A 905 22.89 4.52 16.07
CA VAL A 905 22.29 4.58 14.71
C VAL A 905 22.30 3.20 14.06
N VAL A 906 23.41 2.48 14.21
CA VAL A 906 23.67 1.19 13.56
C VAL A 906 23.26 0.00 14.41
N GLY A 907 23.15 0.16 15.73
CA GLY A 907 22.71 -0.92 16.63
C GLY A 907 23.77 -2.00 16.85
N GLY A 908 25.06 -1.65 16.84
CA GLY A 908 26.17 -2.56 17.15
C GLY A 908 27.20 -2.74 16.01
N PRO A 909 28.11 -3.74 16.12
CA PRO A 909 29.17 -3.98 15.15
C PRO A 909 28.64 -4.42 13.77
N LEU A 910 29.32 -4.01 12.70
CA LEU A 910 28.89 -4.23 11.30
C LEU A 910 29.61 -5.40 10.60
N ASP A 911 30.65 -5.95 11.21
CA ASP A 911 31.43 -7.11 10.72
C ASP A 911 31.83 -7.02 9.22
N PHE A 912 32.47 -5.91 8.84
CA PHE A 912 33.03 -5.78 7.50
C PHE A 912 34.26 -6.66 7.28
N PRO A 913 34.50 -7.15 6.04
CA PRO A 913 35.75 -7.81 5.68
C PRO A 913 36.99 -6.94 5.97
N GLU A 914 38.07 -7.57 6.45
CA GLU A 914 39.34 -6.88 6.72
C GLU A 914 39.99 -6.33 5.44
N SER A 915 39.84 -7.06 4.33
CA SER A 915 40.36 -6.73 3.01
C SER A 915 39.54 -5.62 2.35
N GLU A 916 40.19 -4.51 1.97
CA GLU A 916 39.54 -3.38 1.29
C GLU A 916 38.82 -3.78 0.00
N PRO A 917 39.41 -4.57 -0.93
CA PRO A 917 38.69 -5.04 -2.12
C PRO A 917 37.40 -5.80 -1.82
N ASP A 918 37.43 -6.71 -0.83
CA ASP A 918 36.27 -7.53 -0.47
C ASP A 918 35.19 -6.69 0.21
N ARG A 919 35.61 -5.70 1.00
CA ARG A 919 34.70 -4.73 1.63
C ARG A 919 34.06 -3.81 0.59
N HIS A 920 34.80 -3.32 -0.39
CA HIS A 920 34.26 -2.52 -1.49
C HIS A 920 33.30 -3.33 -2.38
N GLU A 921 33.61 -4.59 -2.67
CA GLU A 921 32.69 -5.47 -3.40
C GLU A 921 31.36 -5.65 -2.64
N LEU A 922 31.44 -5.85 -1.32
CA LEU A 922 30.28 -5.93 -0.46
C LEU A 922 29.48 -4.61 -0.44
N LEU A 923 30.12 -3.46 -0.25
CA LEU A 923 29.47 -2.14 -0.26
C LEU A 923 28.76 -1.87 -1.60
N LYS A 924 29.39 -2.27 -2.71
CA LYS A 924 28.77 -2.18 -4.05
C LYS A 924 27.50 -3.03 -4.14
N LYS A 925 27.52 -4.26 -3.62
CA LYS A 925 26.32 -5.13 -3.58
C LYS A 925 25.22 -4.53 -2.70
N LEU A 926 25.58 -3.94 -1.57
CA LEU A 926 24.63 -3.26 -0.67
C LEU A 926 23.98 -2.05 -1.37
N LEU A 927 24.77 -1.19 -2.01
CA LEU A 927 24.26 0.00 -2.72
C LEU A 927 23.29 -0.36 -3.85
N LYS A 928 23.52 -1.47 -4.57
CA LYS A 928 22.62 -1.94 -5.64
C LYS A 928 21.18 -2.12 -5.16
N GLN A 929 20.98 -2.47 -3.88
CA GLN A 929 19.65 -2.62 -3.27
C GLN A 929 18.94 -1.28 -3.03
N TYR A 930 19.61 -0.13 -3.18
CA TYR A 930 19.06 1.22 -2.97
C TYR A 930 19.04 2.07 -4.25
N GLU A 931 19.36 1.52 -5.42
CA GLU A 931 19.33 2.23 -6.70
C GLU A 931 17.91 2.64 -7.08
N VAL A 932 16.97 1.68 -7.05
CA VAL A 932 15.60 1.88 -7.51
C VAL A 932 14.84 2.83 -6.60
N GLN A 933 14.20 3.82 -7.21
CA GLN A 933 13.35 4.81 -6.54
C GLN A 933 11.88 4.60 -6.90
N VAL A 934 10.99 4.77 -5.93
CA VAL A 934 9.54 4.85 -6.19
C VAL A 934 9.06 6.30 -6.00
N SER A 935 8.29 6.82 -6.94
CA SER A 935 7.56 8.08 -6.78
C SER A 935 6.05 7.84 -6.82
N TYR A 936 5.40 8.02 -5.66
CA TYR A 936 3.96 7.85 -5.48
C TYR A 936 3.21 9.14 -5.81
N ASN A 937 2.24 9.02 -6.72
CA ASN A 937 1.43 10.11 -7.23
C ASN A 937 -0.06 9.87 -6.96
N ILE A 938 -0.74 10.87 -6.39
CA ILE A 938 -2.16 10.78 -6.03
C ILE A 938 -3.08 10.71 -7.26
N ALA A 939 -2.62 11.21 -8.43
CA ALA A 939 -3.44 11.30 -9.63
C ALA A 939 -2.63 10.98 -10.89
N LYS A 940 -3.28 10.34 -11.87
CA LYS A 940 -2.68 9.95 -13.15
C LYS A 940 -2.04 11.12 -13.90
N THR A 941 -2.72 12.27 -13.96
CA THR A 941 -2.19 13.47 -14.64
C THR A 941 -0.84 13.93 -14.08
N ARG A 942 -0.54 13.61 -12.81
CA ARG A 942 0.75 13.89 -12.18
C ARG A 942 1.80 12.84 -12.57
N SER A 943 1.41 11.57 -12.69
CA SER A 943 2.29 10.50 -13.21
C SER A 943 2.77 10.81 -14.63
N ASP A 944 1.86 11.22 -15.53
CA ASP A 944 2.19 11.57 -16.92
C ASP A 944 3.07 12.83 -17.01
N MET A 945 2.89 13.78 -16.08
CA MET A 945 3.77 14.94 -15.95
C MET A 945 5.16 14.51 -15.48
N LEU A 946 5.24 13.68 -14.44
CA LEU A 946 6.51 13.25 -13.86
C LEU A 946 7.32 12.42 -14.86
N GLN A 947 6.67 11.54 -15.63
CA GLN A 947 7.36 10.75 -16.65
C GLN A 947 8.04 11.62 -17.71
N ARG A 948 7.34 12.65 -18.21
CA ARG A 948 7.92 13.65 -19.12
C ARG A 948 9.04 14.44 -18.44
N THR A 949 8.86 14.80 -17.18
CA THR A 949 9.84 15.57 -16.40
C THR A 949 11.13 14.80 -16.16
N VAL A 950 11.05 13.49 -15.88
CA VAL A 950 12.24 12.65 -15.77
C VAL A 950 13.00 12.64 -17.10
N GLN A 951 12.28 12.43 -18.21
CA GLN A 951 12.87 12.35 -19.54
C GLN A 951 13.47 13.67 -20.03
N GLN A 952 12.79 14.80 -19.80
CA GLN A 952 13.14 16.09 -20.40
C GLN A 952 13.89 17.03 -19.45
N MET A 953 13.72 16.93 -18.13
CA MET A 953 14.35 17.88 -17.20
C MET A 953 15.42 17.23 -16.34
N ILE A 954 15.10 16.11 -15.70
CA ILE A 954 16.03 15.45 -14.77
C ILE A 954 17.19 14.84 -15.54
N ASN A 955 16.91 14.13 -16.64
CA ASN A 955 17.94 13.48 -17.44
C ASN A 955 18.86 14.49 -18.13
N GLU A 956 18.33 15.58 -18.70
CA GLU A 956 19.16 16.66 -19.27
C GLU A 956 20.10 17.27 -18.23
N GLN A 957 19.62 17.48 -16.99
CA GLN A 957 20.46 17.97 -15.90
C GLN A 957 21.53 16.98 -15.48
N LEU A 958 21.20 15.69 -15.35
CA LEU A 958 22.17 14.66 -15.01
C LEU A 958 23.27 14.55 -16.08
N GLU A 959 22.90 14.63 -17.37
CA GLU A 959 23.86 14.67 -18.48
C GLU A 959 24.74 15.93 -18.42
N ALA A 960 24.16 17.09 -18.12
CA ALA A 960 24.90 18.35 -17.99
C ALA A 960 25.92 18.34 -16.84
N PHE A 961 25.65 17.63 -15.74
CA PHE A 961 26.62 17.48 -14.65
C PHE A 961 27.81 16.56 -14.99
N GLY A 962 27.70 15.72 -16.04
CA GLY A 962 28.77 14.84 -16.50
C GLY A 962 29.06 13.65 -15.59
N ASP A 963 30.22 13.02 -15.74
CA ASP A 963 30.65 11.87 -14.94
C ASP A 963 30.73 12.23 -13.43
N PRO A 964 30.18 11.42 -12.49
CA PRO A 964 29.69 10.04 -12.62
C PRO A 964 28.20 9.86 -12.95
N TYR A 965 27.50 10.92 -13.34
CA TYR A 965 26.04 10.91 -13.43
C TYR A 965 25.51 10.28 -14.72
N HIS A 966 24.45 9.49 -14.62
CA HIS A 966 23.77 8.88 -15.77
C HIS A 966 22.25 9.04 -15.70
N THR A 967 21.60 9.00 -16.87
CA THR A 967 20.16 9.19 -17.01
C THR A 967 19.34 8.08 -16.37
N LEU A 968 18.17 8.47 -15.85
CA LEU A 968 17.22 7.60 -15.20
C LEU A 968 16.23 7.00 -16.20
N ARG A 969 15.97 5.71 -16.04
CA ARG A 969 15.00 4.92 -16.81
C ARG A 969 13.73 4.76 -16.00
N SER A 970 12.66 5.43 -16.45
CA SER A 970 11.37 5.44 -15.76
C SER A 970 10.39 4.43 -16.32
N VAL A 971 9.60 3.79 -15.45
CA VAL A 971 8.39 3.04 -15.82
C VAL A 971 7.18 3.51 -15.01
N ALA A 972 5.99 3.49 -15.62
CA ALA A 972 4.75 3.90 -14.96
C ALA A 972 3.88 2.68 -14.63
N LEU A 973 3.58 2.49 -13.34
CA LEU A 973 2.68 1.45 -12.84
C LEU A 973 1.39 2.10 -12.33
N THR A 974 0.34 2.07 -13.16
CA THR A 974 -0.96 2.69 -12.91
C THR A 974 -2.09 1.69 -13.14
N GLY A 975 -3.28 1.94 -12.59
CA GLY A 975 -4.42 1.01 -12.71
C GLY A 975 -4.88 0.66 -14.14
N GLU A 976 -4.39 1.37 -15.16
CA GLU A 976 -4.66 1.14 -16.59
C GLU A 976 -3.43 0.62 -17.36
N THR A 977 -2.30 0.39 -16.67
CA THR A 977 -1.11 -0.18 -17.32
C THR A 977 -1.41 -1.62 -17.73
N ASP A 978 -1.17 -1.95 -19.00
CA ASP A 978 -1.38 -3.30 -19.54
C ASP A 978 -0.58 -4.35 -18.76
N MET A 979 -1.20 -5.52 -18.56
CA MET A 979 -0.63 -6.58 -17.72
C MET A 979 0.73 -7.06 -18.20
N ASP A 980 0.98 -7.11 -19.51
CA ASP A 980 2.29 -7.46 -20.06
C ASP A 980 3.38 -6.47 -19.68
N VAL A 981 3.05 -5.18 -19.69
CA VAL A 981 3.99 -4.12 -19.28
C VAL A 981 4.28 -4.24 -17.79
N VAL A 982 3.27 -4.54 -16.97
CA VAL A 982 3.49 -4.76 -15.54
C VAL A 982 4.37 -5.99 -15.31
N ARG A 983 4.11 -7.11 -16.00
CA ARG A 983 4.91 -8.34 -15.92
C ARG A 983 6.38 -8.10 -16.32
N ASP A 984 6.64 -7.47 -17.47
CA ASP A 984 8.00 -7.07 -17.90
C ASP A 984 8.66 -6.18 -16.84
N SER A 985 7.91 -5.24 -16.27
CA SER A 985 8.45 -4.32 -15.26
C SER A 985 8.83 -5.05 -13.97
N LEU A 986 7.99 -5.95 -13.47
CA LEU A 986 8.24 -6.72 -12.25
C LEU A 986 9.43 -7.68 -12.44
N SER A 987 9.50 -8.41 -13.55
CA SER A 987 10.62 -9.32 -13.83
C SER A 987 11.96 -8.56 -13.91
N ARG A 988 11.96 -7.37 -14.52
CA ARG A 988 13.15 -6.49 -14.59
C ARG A 988 13.53 -5.92 -13.23
N LEU A 989 12.57 -5.64 -12.36
CA LEU A 989 12.81 -5.17 -11.00
C LEU A 989 13.33 -6.28 -10.07
N GLU A 990 12.97 -7.54 -10.32
CA GLU A 990 13.43 -8.69 -9.54
C GLU A 990 14.81 -9.19 -9.98
N ALA A 991 15.14 -9.09 -11.27
CA ALA A 991 16.42 -9.50 -11.83
C ALA A 991 17.62 -8.80 -11.18
N ASP A 992 18.71 -9.53 -10.92
CA ASP A 992 19.94 -8.97 -10.36
C ASP A 992 20.70 -8.10 -11.33
N ASP A 993 20.71 -8.43 -12.62
CA ASP A 993 21.36 -7.63 -13.66
C ASP A 993 20.51 -7.61 -14.95
N PRO A 994 19.39 -6.87 -14.95
CA PRO A 994 18.51 -6.84 -16.11
C PRO A 994 19.19 -6.19 -17.31
N VAL A 995 18.89 -6.67 -18.52
CA VAL A 995 19.37 -6.06 -19.77
C VAL A 995 18.90 -4.59 -19.88
N ARG A 996 17.71 -4.28 -19.33
CA ARG A 996 17.11 -2.95 -19.27
C ARG A 996 16.72 -2.60 -17.82
N PRO A 997 17.63 -2.13 -16.96
CA PRO A 997 17.29 -1.75 -15.58
C PRO A 997 16.26 -0.62 -15.53
N ILE A 998 15.59 -0.54 -14.38
CA ILE A 998 14.60 0.48 -14.03
C ILE A 998 15.17 1.25 -12.85
N ASP A 999 15.37 2.56 -13.01
CA ASP A 999 15.92 3.42 -11.95
C ASP A 999 14.80 4.10 -11.16
N ILE A 1000 13.65 4.34 -11.81
CA ILE A 1000 12.49 4.96 -11.17
C ILE A 1000 11.15 4.32 -11.58
N VAL A 1001 10.35 3.99 -10.58
CA VAL A 1001 8.97 3.54 -10.73
C VAL A 1001 8.03 4.69 -10.37
N ILE A 1002 7.27 5.16 -11.35
CA ILE A 1002 6.23 6.18 -11.17
C ILE A 1002 4.91 5.45 -10.91
N ALA A 1003 4.45 5.52 -9.66
CA ALA A 1003 3.34 4.71 -9.19
C ALA A 1003 2.14 5.54 -8.75
N THR A 1004 0.97 4.92 -8.79
CA THR A 1004 -0.28 5.39 -8.16
C THR A 1004 -0.74 4.32 -7.14
N SER A 1005 -2.02 4.31 -6.76
CA SER A 1005 -2.59 3.29 -5.85
C SER A 1005 -2.37 1.84 -6.31
N MET A 1006 -2.02 1.59 -7.57
CA MET A 1006 -1.61 0.26 -8.03
C MET A 1006 -0.45 -0.32 -7.23
N ILE A 1007 0.55 0.48 -6.80
CA ILE A 1007 1.65 -0.09 -6.02
C ILE A 1007 1.19 -0.52 -4.62
N SER A 1008 0.18 0.13 -4.06
CA SER A 1008 -0.40 -0.22 -2.76
C SER A 1008 -0.97 -1.65 -2.75
N HIS A 1009 -1.39 -2.16 -3.91
CA HIS A 1009 -2.06 -3.46 -4.06
C HIS A 1009 -1.44 -4.28 -5.22
N GLY A 1010 -0.74 -5.37 -4.92
CA GLY A 1010 -0.31 -6.32 -5.97
C GLY A 1010 1.11 -6.15 -6.53
N VAL A 1011 1.97 -5.36 -5.89
CA VAL A 1011 3.42 -5.35 -6.18
C VAL A 1011 4.18 -5.93 -4.99
N ASP A 1012 4.95 -7.00 -5.23
CA ASP A 1012 5.84 -7.62 -4.24
C ASP A 1012 7.27 -7.68 -4.79
N VAL A 1013 8.05 -6.63 -4.53
CA VAL A 1013 9.44 -6.52 -5.01
C VAL A 1013 10.36 -6.21 -3.83
N ASN A 1014 11.32 -7.11 -3.56
CA ASN A 1014 12.22 -7.00 -2.41
C ASN A 1014 13.23 -5.84 -2.50
N LYS A 1015 13.55 -5.38 -3.73
CA LYS A 1015 14.56 -4.35 -3.99
C LYS A 1015 14.06 -2.90 -3.79
N LEU A 1016 12.78 -2.70 -3.48
CA LEU A 1016 12.24 -1.37 -3.26
C LEU A 1016 12.57 -0.90 -1.83
N ASN A 1017 13.58 -0.05 -1.67
CA ASN A 1017 14.00 0.49 -0.37
C ASN A 1017 13.82 2.01 -0.24
N PHE A 1018 13.23 2.68 -1.24
CA PHE A 1018 12.88 4.09 -1.16
C PHE A 1018 11.59 4.43 -1.88
N ILE A 1019 10.73 5.22 -1.22
CA ILE A 1019 9.54 5.81 -1.82
C ILE A 1019 9.44 7.29 -1.47
N SER A 1020 9.07 8.10 -2.46
CA SER A 1020 8.73 9.52 -2.28
C SER A 1020 7.26 9.75 -2.58
N PHE A 1021 6.55 10.45 -1.70
CA PHE A 1021 5.14 10.80 -1.84
C PHE A 1021 5.00 12.24 -2.31
N PHE A 1022 4.35 12.45 -3.45
CA PHE A 1022 4.02 13.78 -3.97
C PHE A 1022 2.71 14.32 -3.35
N GLY A 1023 2.79 14.67 -2.07
CA GLY A 1023 1.66 15.01 -1.21
C GLY A 1023 1.11 13.79 -0.47
N MET A 1024 0.35 14.04 0.61
CA MET A 1024 -0.21 12.96 1.41
C MET A 1024 -1.38 12.26 0.68
N PRO A 1025 -1.38 10.91 0.56
CA PRO A 1025 -2.52 10.13 0.04
C PRO A 1025 -3.83 10.48 0.74
N ARG A 1026 -4.97 10.25 0.08
CA ARG A 1026 -6.27 10.70 0.62
C ARG A 1026 -6.63 9.98 1.91
N ASN A 1027 -6.34 8.69 2.02
CA ASN A 1027 -6.67 7.90 3.21
C ASN A 1027 -5.39 7.41 3.88
N THR A 1028 -5.41 7.25 5.20
CA THR A 1028 -4.26 6.73 5.95
C THR A 1028 -3.98 5.27 5.59
N ALA A 1029 -5.03 4.47 5.32
CA ALA A 1029 -4.87 3.09 4.84
C ALA A 1029 -4.05 3.00 3.55
N GLU A 1030 -4.38 3.84 2.56
CA GLU A 1030 -3.67 3.91 1.26
C GLU A 1030 -2.19 4.28 1.46
N TYR A 1031 -1.91 5.22 2.37
CA TYR A 1031 -0.55 5.61 2.72
C TYR A 1031 0.24 4.43 3.33
N ILE A 1032 -0.33 3.74 4.32
CA ILE A 1032 0.28 2.56 4.97
C ILE A 1032 0.57 1.47 3.96
N GLN A 1033 -0.39 1.14 3.11
CA GLN A 1033 -0.24 0.10 2.09
C GLN A 1033 0.82 0.45 1.06
N ALA A 1034 0.85 1.70 0.59
CA ALA A 1034 1.85 2.16 -0.37
C ALA A 1034 3.27 2.09 0.20
N TYR A 1035 3.51 2.67 1.38
CA TYR A 1035 4.86 2.67 1.94
C TYR A 1035 5.27 1.28 2.46
N SER A 1036 4.31 0.41 2.80
CA SER A 1036 4.62 -0.96 3.24
C SER A 1036 5.29 -1.82 2.16
N ARG A 1037 5.23 -1.38 0.90
CA ARG A 1037 5.94 -2.00 -0.23
C ARG A 1037 7.44 -1.72 -0.24
N VAL A 1038 7.91 -0.72 0.53
CA VAL A 1038 9.34 -0.46 0.69
C VAL A 1038 9.87 -0.93 2.04
N GLY A 1039 11.17 -1.22 2.12
CA GLY A 1039 11.82 -1.65 3.36
C GLY A 1039 11.30 -3.01 3.87
N ARG A 1040 10.99 -3.93 2.95
CA ARG A 1040 10.43 -5.26 3.25
C ARG A 1040 11.47 -6.22 3.78
N LYS A 1041 12.56 -6.42 3.03
CA LYS A 1041 13.66 -7.28 3.44
C LYS A 1041 14.66 -6.55 4.34
N HIS A 1042 15.03 -5.33 3.96
CA HIS A 1042 16.01 -4.50 4.66
C HIS A 1042 15.38 -3.16 5.10
N SER A 1043 16.12 -2.33 5.84
CA SER A 1043 15.68 -0.96 6.16
C SER A 1043 15.46 -0.15 4.89
N GLY A 1044 14.38 0.61 4.84
CA GLY A 1044 14.07 1.50 3.73
C GLY A 1044 13.52 2.86 4.19
N SER A 1045 13.53 3.84 3.28
CA SER A 1045 13.17 5.22 3.59
C SER A 1045 11.92 5.68 2.84
N VAL A 1046 11.07 6.44 3.55
CA VAL A 1046 9.78 6.93 3.11
C VAL A 1046 9.80 8.45 3.21
N PHE A 1047 9.90 9.13 2.07
CA PHE A 1047 9.95 10.58 2.00
C PHE A 1047 8.56 11.15 1.69
N VAL A 1048 8.00 11.97 2.56
CA VAL A 1048 6.69 12.60 2.39
C VAL A 1048 6.86 14.09 2.13
N LEU A 1049 6.65 14.50 0.87
CA LEU A 1049 6.65 15.91 0.48
C LEU A 1049 5.23 16.47 0.65
N PHE A 1050 4.99 17.13 1.77
CA PHE A 1050 3.70 17.68 2.14
C PHE A 1050 3.32 18.92 1.31
N ASP A 1051 2.02 19.09 1.06
CA ASP A 1051 1.49 20.28 0.42
C ASP A 1051 1.29 21.42 1.44
N ALA A 1052 2.09 22.49 1.32
CA ALA A 1052 1.98 23.69 2.15
C ALA A 1052 0.57 24.32 2.11
N MET A 1053 -0.16 24.18 0.99
CA MET A 1053 -1.50 24.75 0.81
C MET A 1053 -2.60 23.91 1.46
N ARG A 1054 -2.35 22.62 1.70
CA ARG A 1054 -3.37 21.72 2.22
C ARG A 1054 -3.31 21.69 3.73
N ALA A 1055 -4.33 22.23 4.39
CA ALA A 1055 -4.42 22.26 5.85
C ALA A 1055 -4.20 20.89 6.51
N ARG A 1056 -4.68 19.82 5.86
CA ARG A 1056 -4.48 18.44 6.32
C ARG A 1056 -3.01 18.02 6.30
N ASP A 1057 -2.30 18.27 5.20
CA ASP A 1057 -0.87 17.95 5.07
C ASP A 1057 -0.04 18.73 6.10
N ARG A 1058 -0.36 20.01 6.32
CA ARG A 1058 0.27 20.81 7.40
C ARG A 1058 0.03 20.23 8.80
N SER A 1059 -1.18 19.72 9.05
CA SER A 1059 -1.53 19.08 10.33
C SER A 1059 -0.71 17.80 10.55
N HIS A 1060 -0.58 16.95 9.53
CA HIS A 1060 0.25 15.75 9.59
C HIS A 1060 1.73 16.08 9.78
N TYR A 1061 2.25 17.07 9.05
CA TYR A 1061 3.63 17.54 9.20
C TYR A 1061 3.94 18.11 10.59
N THR A 1062 3.03 18.92 11.16
CA THR A 1062 3.23 19.54 12.48
C THR A 1062 3.22 18.50 13.61
N ARG A 1063 2.49 17.39 13.41
CA ARG A 1063 2.36 16.28 14.36
C ARG A 1063 2.98 14.99 13.81
N PHE A 1064 4.09 15.11 13.07
CA PHE A 1064 4.63 14.01 12.26
C PHE A 1064 4.90 12.74 13.07
N GLU A 1065 5.57 12.85 14.22
CA GLU A 1065 5.86 11.71 15.10
C GLU A 1065 4.55 11.03 15.56
N HIS A 1066 3.61 11.80 16.11
CA HIS A 1066 2.33 11.26 16.60
C HIS A 1066 1.47 10.67 15.48
N TYR A 1067 1.48 11.28 14.29
CA TYR A 1067 0.75 10.77 13.13
C TYR A 1067 1.20 9.35 12.75
N HIS A 1068 2.51 9.11 12.69
CA HIS A 1068 3.06 7.79 12.36
C HIS A 1068 2.96 6.81 13.54
N ARG A 1069 3.16 7.28 14.77
CA ARG A 1069 3.05 6.46 15.98
C ARG A 1069 1.62 5.94 16.23
N TYR A 1070 0.61 6.73 15.88
CA TYR A 1070 -0.81 6.39 16.12
C TYR A 1070 -1.58 6.13 14.82
N GLN A 1071 -0.88 5.80 13.73
CA GLN A 1071 -1.48 5.67 12.41
C GLN A 1071 -2.64 4.65 12.36
N ASP A 1072 -2.58 3.59 13.17
CA ASP A 1072 -3.62 2.56 13.24
C ASP A 1072 -4.98 3.14 13.71
N LEU A 1073 -4.96 4.14 14.60
CA LEU A 1073 -6.17 4.86 15.04
C LEU A 1073 -6.71 5.79 13.95
N LEU A 1074 -5.84 6.25 13.06
CA LEU A 1074 -6.13 7.22 12.01
C LEU A 1074 -6.55 6.58 10.69
N VAL A 1075 -6.48 5.25 10.58
CA VAL A 1075 -7.11 4.50 9.49
C VAL A 1075 -8.60 4.81 9.51
N GLU A 1076 -9.14 5.26 8.38
CA GLU A 1076 -10.57 5.53 8.26
C GLU A 1076 -11.35 4.21 8.18
N ALA A 1077 -12.56 4.18 8.77
CA ALA A 1077 -13.45 3.04 8.56
C ALA A 1077 -13.86 2.96 7.09
N THR A 1078 -13.91 1.74 6.54
CA THR A 1078 -14.30 1.53 5.15
C THR A 1078 -15.74 2.00 4.95
N PRO A 1079 -16.01 2.99 4.07
CA PRO A 1079 -17.37 3.45 3.84
C PRO A 1079 -18.11 2.38 3.06
N LEU A 1080 -19.02 1.67 3.72
CA LEU A 1080 -19.83 0.63 3.11
C LEU A 1080 -21.25 0.70 3.68
N GLU A 1081 -22.23 0.84 2.80
CA GLU A 1081 -23.64 0.85 3.16
C GLU A 1081 -24.39 -0.10 2.23
N ARG A 1082 -24.66 -1.33 2.72
CA ARG A 1082 -25.42 -2.35 1.98
C ARG A 1082 -26.80 -1.82 1.60
N TRP A 1083 -27.40 -1.00 2.44
CA TRP A 1083 -28.79 -0.59 2.30
C TRP A 1083 -29.01 0.61 1.37
N ALA A 1084 -28.02 0.95 0.55
CA ALA A 1084 -28.17 2.00 -0.45
C ALA A 1084 -29.30 1.65 -1.43
N GLN A 1085 -30.28 2.56 -1.57
CA GLN A 1085 -31.48 2.31 -2.39
C GLN A 1085 -31.16 1.92 -3.84
N PHE A 1086 -30.17 2.58 -4.45
CA PHE A 1086 -29.72 2.29 -5.82
C PHE A 1086 -29.04 0.93 -5.96
N ALA A 1087 -28.46 0.39 -4.87
CA ALA A 1087 -27.85 -0.93 -4.91
C ALA A 1087 -28.88 -2.04 -5.12
N ILE A 1088 -30.03 -1.95 -4.44
CA ILE A 1088 -31.14 -2.89 -4.62
C ILE A 1088 -31.62 -2.86 -6.08
N ASP A 1089 -31.84 -1.66 -6.63
CA ASP A 1089 -32.31 -1.49 -8.00
C ASP A 1089 -31.35 -2.14 -9.02
N ARG A 1090 -30.04 -2.06 -8.75
CA ARG A 1090 -29.00 -2.57 -9.66
C ARG A 1090 -28.81 -4.09 -9.56
N THR A 1091 -28.89 -4.67 -8.36
CA THR A 1091 -28.63 -6.10 -8.12
C THR A 1091 -29.87 -6.99 -8.26
N MET A 1092 -31.09 -6.45 -8.08
CA MET A 1092 -32.34 -7.22 -8.11
C MET A 1092 -32.51 -8.12 -9.35
N PRO A 1093 -32.26 -7.65 -10.59
CA PRO A 1093 -32.40 -8.49 -11.78
C PRO A 1093 -31.44 -9.69 -11.74
N GLY A 1094 -30.20 -9.49 -11.27
CA GLY A 1094 -29.20 -10.55 -11.15
C GLY A 1094 -29.57 -11.60 -10.11
N VAL A 1095 -30.08 -11.18 -8.95
CA VAL A 1095 -30.56 -12.08 -7.88
C VAL A 1095 -31.74 -12.94 -8.36
N ILE A 1096 -32.74 -12.34 -9.00
CA ILE A 1096 -33.93 -13.04 -9.49
C ILE A 1096 -33.57 -14.01 -10.63
N VAL A 1097 -32.83 -13.55 -11.64
CA VAL A 1097 -32.45 -14.42 -12.75
C VAL A 1097 -31.49 -15.51 -12.28
N GLY A 1098 -30.59 -15.20 -11.35
CA GLY A 1098 -29.71 -16.18 -10.71
C GLY A 1098 -30.49 -17.30 -10.02
N LEU A 1099 -31.56 -16.99 -9.27
CA LEU A 1099 -32.43 -18.01 -8.68
C LEU A 1099 -32.98 -18.98 -9.74
N PHE A 1100 -33.45 -18.46 -10.88
CA PHE A 1100 -33.98 -19.32 -11.94
C PHE A 1100 -32.91 -20.13 -12.65
N LEU A 1101 -31.77 -19.51 -13.00
CA LEU A 1101 -30.69 -20.17 -13.72
C LEU A 1101 -29.97 -21.22 -12.87
N GLN A 1102 -29.69 -20.92 -11.61
CA GLN A 1102 -28.85 -21.77 -10.77
C GLN A 1102 -29.66 -22.88 -10.08
N TYR A 1103 -30.84 -22.55 -9.53
CA TYR A 1103 -31.66 -23.49 -8.75
C TYR A 1103 -32.83 -24.08 -9.56
N TYR A 1104 -33.80 -23.27 -9.99
CA TYR A 1104 -35.03 -23.82 -10.59
C TYR A 1104 -34.81 -24.57 -11.89
N ASP A 1105 -33.96 -24.07 -12.79
CA ASP A 1105 -33.62 -24.76 -14.04
C ASP A 1105 -32.97 -26.13 -13.79
N PHE A 1106 -32.25 -26.30 -12.67
CA PHE A 1106 -31.63 -27.57 -12.30
C PHE A 1106 -32.66 -28.57 -11.74
N VAL A 1107 -33.49 -28.14 -10.79
CA VAL A 1107 -34.43 -29.03 -10.06
C VAL A 1107 -35.72 -29.33 -10.85
N LEU A 1108 -36.12 -28.46 -11.76
CA LEU A 1108 -37.30 -28.64 -12.62
C LEU A 1108 -36.96 -29.23 -14.00
N GLU A 1109 -35.69 -29.55 -14.28
CA GLU A 1109 -35.31 -30.18 -15.54
C GLU A 1109 -36.14 -31.46 -15.80
N GLY A 1110 -36.74 -31.54 -16.99
CA GLY A 1110 -37.58 -32.67 -17.41
C GLY A 1110 -39.03 -32.60 -16.90
N GLN A 1111 -39.39 -31.60 -16.10
CA GLN A 1111 -40.79 -31.31 -15.73
C GLN A 1111 -41.48 -30.35 -16.72
N THR A 1112 -40.70 -29.59 -17.48
CA THR A 1112 -41.13 -28.72 -18.59
C THR A 1112 -40.55 -29.22 -19.92
N GLU A 1113 -41.22 -28.96 -21.03
CA GLU A 1113 -40.70 -29.29 -22.38
C GLU A 1113 -39.48 -28.44 -22.74
N LYS A 1114 -39.47 -27.16 -22.33
CA LYS A 1114 -38.35 -26.24 -22.54
C LYS A 1114 -37.61 -25.93 -21.23
N ARG A 1115 -36.33 -25.55 -21.36
CA ARG A 1115 -35.49 -25.16 -20.22
C ARG A 1115 -35.89 -23.80 -19.66
N LEU A 1116 -35.81 -23.64 -18.35
CA LEU A 1116 -36.31 -22.47 -17.62
C LEU A 1116 -35.52 -21.19 -17.88
N TYR A 1117 -34.27 -21.34 -18.33
CA TYR A 1117 -33.48 -20.19 -18.74
C TYR A 1117 -33.98 -19.54 -20.05
N MET A 1118 -34.95 -20.15 -20.73
CA MET A 1118 -35.68 -19.58 -21.86
C MET A 1118 -37.08 -19.15 -21.41
N PHE A 1119 -37.57 -18.03 -21.95
CA PHE A 1119 -38.87 -17.45 -21.63
C PHE A 1119 -40.01 -18.47 -21.68
N ASP A 1120 -40.09 -19.26 -22.76
CA ASP A 1120 -41.17 -20.25 -22.91
C ASP A 1120 -41.12 -21.33 -21.83
N GLY A 1121 -39.92 -21.75 -21.40
CA GLY A 1121 -39.78 -22.74 -20.33
C GLY A 1121 -40.12 -22.15 -18.95
N PHE A 1122 -39.77 -20.89 -18.72
CA PHE A 1122 -40.22 -20.15 -17.53
C PHE A 1122 -41.75 -20.01 -17.51
N ASN A 1123 -42.37 -19.59 -18.62
CA ASN A 1123 -43.82 -19.43 -18.70
C ASN A 1123 -44.57 -20.76 -18.53
N GLU A 1124 -44.04 -21.86 -19.09
CA GLU A 1124 -44.57 -23.21 -18.87
C GLU A 1124 -44.51 -23.60 -17.38
N ALA A 1125 -43.38 -23.36 -16.71
CA ALA A 1125 -43.23 -23.65 -15.28
C ALA A 1125 -44.17 -22.80 -14.41
N PHE A 1126 -44.37 -21.53 -14.78
CA PHE A 1126 -45.28 -20.62 -14.10
C PHE A 1126 -46.75 -21.02 -14.29
N GLU A 1127 -47.19 -21.31 -15.52
CA GLU A 1127 -48.56 -21.77 -15.82
C GLU A 1127 -48.89 -23.12 -15.18
N ALA A 1128 -47.86 -23.96 -14.96
CA ALA A 1128 -47.98 -25.25 -14.28
C ALA A 1128 -47.94 -25.18 -12.74
N ASP A 1129 -47.89 -23.97 -12.15
CA ASP A 1129 -47.73 -23.74 -10.69
C ASP A 1129 -46.45 -24.40 -10.09
N LEU A 1130 -45.42 -24.65 -10.91
CA LEU A 1130 -44.12 -25.18 -10.44
C LEU A 1130 -43.24 -24.09 -9.81
N ILE A 1131 -43.47 -22.84 -10.19
CA ILE A 1131 -42.83 -21.65 -9.63
C ILE A 1131 -43.92 -20.65 -9.29
N THR A 1132 -43.93 -20.16 -8.05
CA THR A 1132 -44.87 -19.13 -7.63
C THR A 1132 -44.16 -17.82 -7.31
N ARG A 1133 -44.84 -16.69 -7.56
CA ARG A 1133 -44.36 -15.36 -7.14
C ARG A 1133 -44.00 -15.34 -5.65
N ARG A 1134 -44.80 -16.02 -4.82
CA ARG A 1134 -44.61 -16.06 -3.38
C ARG A 1134 -43.29 -16.74 -3.00
N ASP A 1135 -43.01 -17.92 -3.55
CA ASP A 1135 -41.82 -18.69 -3.20
C ASP A 1135 -40.54 -18.01 -3.70
N ALA A 1136 -40.61 -17.40 -4.90
CA ALA A 1136 -39.52 -16.60 -5.45
C ALA A 1136 -39.26 -15.33 -4.62
N LEU A 1137 -40.31 -14.59 -4.23
CA LEU A 1137 -40.17 -13.42 -3.37
C LEU A 1137 -39.59 -13.79 -2.00
N ASP A 1138 -40.05 -14.88 -1.41
CA ASP A 1138 -39.57 -15.38 -0.12
C ASP A 1138 -38.09 -15.78 -0.18
N PHE A 1139 -37.64 -16.38 -1.30
CA PHE A 1139 -36.21 -16.58 -1.56
C PHE A 1139 -35.45 -15.25 -1.63
N VAL A 1140 -35.96 -14.28 -2.39
CA VAL A 1140 -35.30 -12.97 -2.56
C VAL A 1140 -35.19 -12.24 -1.22
N LEU A 1141 -36.26 -12.23 -0.41
CA LEU A 1141 -36.23 -11.63 0.92
C LEU A 1141 -35.17 -12.28 1.83
N ARG A 1142 -35.00 -13.61 1.77
CA ARG A 1142 -33.89 -14.31 2.45
C ARG A 1142 -32.52 -13.94 1.89
N ALA A 1143 -32.38 -13.87 0.57
CA ALA A 1143 -31.13 -13.48 -0.09
C ALA A 1143 -30.68 -12.05 0.29
N TYR A 1144 -31.61 -11.15 0.61
CA TYR A 1144 -31.30 -9.81 1.14
C TYR A 1144 -31.24 -9.75 2.69
N SER A 1145 -31.46 -10.87 3.39
CA SER A 1145 -31.53 -10.95 4.86
C SER A 1145 -32.62 -10.05 5.48
N VAL A 1146 -33.78 -9.98 4.82
CA VAL A 1146 -34.95 -9.20 5.25
C VAL A 1146 -36.16 -10.13 5.47
N THR A 1147 -36.11 -10.91 6.55
CA THR A 1147 -37.19 -11.86 6.93
C THR A 1147 -37.83 -11.53 8.26
N GLU A 1148 -39.02 -12.09 8.53
CA GLU A 1148 -39.68 -11.95 9.86
C GLU A 1148 -38.85 -12.63 10.97
N GLU A 1149 -38.13 -13.71 10.65
CA GLU A 1149 -37.27 -14.44 11.59
C GLU A 1149 -36.05 -13.60 12.02
N GLN A 1150 -35.56 -12.74 11.14
CA GLN A 1150 -34.42 -11.86 11.38
C GLN A 1150 -34.80 -10.52 12.01
N GLU A 1151 -36.09 -10.26 12.32
CA GLU A 1151 -36.53 -8.99 12.93
C GLU A 1151 -35.76 -8.61 14.20
N THR A 1152 -35.30 -9.61 14.97
CA THR A 1152 -34.52 -9.41 16.20
C THR A 1152 -33.06 -9.02 15.97
N GLU A 1153 -32.51 -9.28 14.78
CA GLU A 1153 -31.14 -8.91 14.39
C GLU A 1153 -31.05 -7.43 13.97
N TRP A 1154 -32.19 -6.79 13.72
CA TRP A 1154 -32.25 -5.40 13.28
C TRP A 1154 -32.30 -4.43 14.46
N ALA A 1155 -31.36 -3.48 14.47
CA ALA A 1155 -31.39 -2.36 15.40
C ALA A 1155 -32.55 -1.39 15.15
N ASP A 1156 -33.02 -1.29 13.88
CA ASP A 1156 -34.14 -0.43 13.46
C ASP A 1156 -35.16 -1.22 12.62
N ILE A 1157 -36.21 -1.69 13.28
CA ILE A 1157 -37.33 -2.40 12.66
C ILE A 1157 -38.08 -1.51 11.64
N HIS A 1158 -38.11 -0.19 11.82
CA HIS A 1158 -38.77 0.70 10.87
C HIS A 1158 -37.97 0.79 9.56
N GLY A 1159 -36.64 0.91 9.67
CA GLY A 1159 -35.72 0.80 8.55
C GLY A 1159 -35.90 -0.51 7.80
N MET A 1160 -35.87 -1.65 8.50
CA MET A 1160 -36.09 -2.98 7.90
C MET A 1160 -37.37 -3.03 7.04
N ASN A 1161 -38.49 -2.53 7.57
CA ASN A 1161 -39.77 -2.55 6.85
C ASN A 1161 -39.73 -1.66 5.60
N LEU A 1162 -39.08 -0.50 5.65
CA LEU A 1162 -38.88 0.34 4.47
C LEU A 1162 -38.08 -0.39 3.38
N TYR A 1163 -37.05 -1.16 3.79
CA TYR A 1163 -36.25 -1.96 2.87
C TYR A 1163 -37.03 -3.14 2.29
N ARG A 1164 -37.82 -3.83 3.12
CA ARG A 1164 -38.74 -4.88 2.67
C ARG A 1164 -39.68 -4.34 1.60
N ASP A 1165 -40.35 -3.22 1.87
CA ASP A 1165 -41.28 -2.58 0.93
C ASP A 1165 -40.56 -2.24 -0.40
N ARG A 1166 -39.31 -1.77 -0.34
CA ARG A 1166 -38.50 -1.47 -1.54
C ARG A 1166 -38.12 -2.73 -2.32
N ILE A 1167 -37.71 -3.79 -1.63
CA ILE A 1167 -37.37 -5.08 -2.23
C ILE A 1167 -38.60 -5.66 -2.92
N GLU A 1168 -39.77 -5.63 -2.28
CA GLU A 1168 -41.03 -6.10 -2.85
C GLU A 1168 -41.43 -5.29 -4.09
N ASP A 1169 -41.36 -3.96 -4.04
CA ASP A 1169 -41.64 -3.08 -5.19
C ASP A 1169 -40.72 -3.34 -6.37
N GLN A 1170 -39.41 -3.54 -6.14
CA GLN A 1170 -38.46 -3.84 -7.20
C GLN A 1170 -38.57 -5.26 -7.73
N PHE A 1171 -38.83 -6.23 -6.85
CA PHE A 1171 -39.12 -7.60 -7.23
C PHE A 1171 -40.31 -7.65 -8.17
N ASP A 1172 -41.40 -6.94 -7.86
CA ASP A 1172 -42.60 -6.92 -8.69
C ASP A 1172 -42.36 -6.35 -10.08
N LYS A 1173 -41.55 -5.30 -10.20
CA LYS A 1173 -41.17 -4.76 -11.53
C LYS A 1173 -40.40 -5.77 -12.36
N VAL A 1174 -39.43 -6.48 -11.78
CA VAL A 1174 -38.65 -7.50 -12.49
C VAL A 1174 -39.52 -8.72 -12.81
N TRP A 1175 -40.36 -9.14 -11.87
CA TRP A 1175 -41.29 -10.25 -12.02
C TRP A 1175 -42.31 -9.99 -13.13
N ASP A 1176 -42.92 -8.80 -13.16
CA ASP A 1176 -43.88 -8.43 -14.21
C ASP A 1176 -43.21 -8.42 -15.59
N ARG A 1177 -41.95 -7.96 -15.69
CA ARG A 1177 -41.19 -8.04 -16.96
C ARG A 1177 -40.92 -9.46 -17.42
N LEU A 1178 -40.73 -10.42 -16.51
CA LEU A 1178 -40.57 -11.84 -16.86
C LEU A 1178 -41.84 -12.46 -17.42
N LEU A 1179 -43.00 -11.86 -17.15
CA LEU A 1179 -44.30 -12.31 -17.68
C LEU A 1179 -44.67 -11.62 -19.00
N ASP A 1180 -43.95 -10.57 -19.41
CA ASP A 1180 -44.18 -9.88 -20.67
C ASP A 1180 -43.60 -10.66 -21.86
N ASP A 1181 -44.38 -10.85 -22.92
CA ASP A 1181 -43.96 -11.56 -24.14
C ASP A 1181 -42.75 -10.85 -24.82
N PRO A 1182 -41.58 -11.52 -24.96
CA PRO A 1182 -40.37 -10.93 -25.53
C PRO A 1182 -40.51 -10.57 -27.02
N LEU A 1183 -41.43 -11.20 -27.76
CA LEU A 1183 -41.70 -10.90 -29.17
C LEU A 1183 -42.32 -9.50 -29.37
N SER A 1184 -42.76 -8.85 -28.30
CA SER A 1184 -43.22 -7.46 -28.31
C SER A 1184 -42.09 -6.42 -28.19
N LYS A 1185 -40.87 -6.84 -27.80
CA LYS A 1185 -39.72 -5.97 -27.49
C LYS A 1185 -38.58 -6.13 -28.52
N ASP A 1186 -38.72 -5.50 -29.68
CA ASP A 1186 -37.66 -5.25 -30.70
C ASP A 1186 -36.62 -6.37 -30.96
N GLY A 1187 -37.04 -7.64 -30.93
CA GLY A 1187 -36.17 -8.78 -31.26
C GLY A 1187 -35.11 -9.12 -30.20
N ARG A 1188 -35.30 -8.73 -28.94
CA ARG A 1188 -34.50 -9.26 -27.82
C ARG A 1188 -34.73 -10.77 -27.71
N GLY A 1189 -33.64 -11.54 -27.62
CA GLY A 1189 -33.71 -13.01 -27.62
C GLY A 1189 -34.51 -13.57 -26.42
N GLU A 1190 -35.00 -14.80 -26.54
CA GLU A 1190 -35.84 -15.47 -25.52
C GLU A 1190 -35.11 -15.87 -24.22
N PHE A 1191 -33.82 -15.56 -24.07
CA PHE A 1191 -33.07 -15.85 -22.84
C PHE A 1191 -33.52 -14.92 -21.70
N ILE A 1192 -33.89 -15.48 -20.54
CA ILE A 1192 -34.56 -14.71 -19.47
C ILE A 1192 -33.77 -13.50 -18.96
N ALA A 1193 -32.43 -13.53 -19.01
CA ALA A 1193 -31.61 -12.38 -18.64
C ALA A 1193 -31.81 -11.17 -19.56
N ASN A 1194 -32.10 -11.41 -20.86
CA ASN A 1194 -32.43 -10.36 -21.82
C ASN A 1194 -33.88 -9.88 -21.66
N VAL A 1195 -34.78 -10.74 -21.16
CA VAL A 1195 -36.21 -10.41 -20.99
C VAL A 1195 -36.42 -9.40 -19.87
N VAL A 1196 -35.64 -9.49 -18.79
CA VAL A 1196 -35.74 -8.60 -17.63
C VAL A 1196 -35.10 -7.22 -17.85
N GLU A 1197 -34.25 -7.08 -18.86
CA GLU A 1197 -33.65 -5.81 -19.24
C GLU A 1197 -34.74 -4.88 -19.80
N GLY A 1198 -34.90 -3.69 -19.21
CA GLY A 1198 -35.94 -2.75 -19.62
C GLY A 1198 -35.53 -1.85 -20.78
N ASP A 1199 -36.40 -0.91 -21.13
CA ASP A 1199 -36.22 0.00 -22.28
C ASP A 1199 -35.72 1.40 -21.88
N SER A 1200 -35.83 1.75 -20.60
CA SER A 1200 -35.46 3.06 -20.08
C SER A 1200 -34.22 3.01 -19.19
N ASP A 1201 -33.59 4.18 -19.00
CA ASP A 1201 -32.32 4.29 -18.25
C ASP A 1201 -32.44 3.87 -16.77
N ASP A 1202 -33.66 3.84 -16.21
CA ASP A 1202 -33.95 3.41 -14.84
C ASP A 1202 -34.28 1.89 -14.74
N GLU A 1203 -34.20 1.13 -15.84
CA GLU A 1203 -34.56 -0.29 -15.89
C GLU A 1203 -33.38 -1.18 -16.29
N HIS A 1204 -32.59 -1.59 -15.29
CA HIS A 1204 -31.39 -2.38 -15.51
C HIS A 1204 -31.67 -3.89 -15.72
N GLY A 1205 -30.86 -4.54 -16.56
CA GLY A 1205 -30.74 -6.00 -16.60
C GLY A 1205 -29.69 -6.54 -15.61
N PRO A 1206 -29.47 -7.87 -15.54
CA PRO A 1206 -28.46 -8.46 -14.67
C PRO A 1206 -27.07 -7.90 -14.95
N MET A 1207 -26.26 -7.73 -13.90
CA MET A 1207 -24.88 -7.21 -14.02
C MET A 1207 -23.96 -8.22 -14.73
N ASN A 1208 -23.06 -7.76 -15.60
CA ASN A 1208 -21.97 -8.58 -16.14
C ASN A 1208 -20.65 -8.36 -15.38
N SER A 1209 -20.52 -7.21 -14.74
CA SER A 1209 -19.44 -6.83 -13.82
C SER A 1209 -20.04 -5.95 -12.72
N LEU A 1210 -19.44 -5.98 -11.53
CA LEU A 1210 -19.81 -5.07 -10.44
C LEU A 1210 -19.51 -3.59 -10.79
N ARG A 1211 -18.78 -3.33 -11.88
CA ARG A 1211 -18.46 -2.01 -12.41
C ARG A 1211 -19.50 -1.48 -13.40
N ASP A 1212 -20.52 -2.27 -13.73
CA ASP A 1212 -21.58 -1.88 -14.66
C ASP A 1212 -22.58 -0.93 -13.97
N ILE A 1213 -22.13 0.22 -13.46
CA ILE A 1213 -22.97 1.15 -12.69
C ILE A 1213 -23.84 2.00 -13.61
N ASP A 1214 -23.26 2.49 -14.72
CA ASP A 1214 -23.92 3.32 -15.71
C ASP A 1214 -23.85 2.68 -17.10
N ARG A 1215 -24.81 3.02 -17.98
CA ARG A 1215 -24.74 2.63 -19.39
C ARG A 1215 -23.56 3.35 -20.03
N GLN A 1216 -22.57 2.61 -20.55
CA GLN A 1216 -21.45 3.21 -21.26
C GLN A 1216 -21.96 4.06 -22.42
N VAL A 1217 -21.67 5.35 -22.39
CA VAL A 1217 -21.99 6.27 -23.49
C VAL A 1217 -20.83 6.22 -24.47
N ASP A 1218 -21.06 5.67 -25.66
CA ASP A 1218 -20.09 5.72 -26.74
C ASP A 1218 -19.85 7.18 -27.16
N ILE A 1219 -18.73 7.75 -26.70
CA ILE A 1219 -18.27 9.07 -27.15
C ILE A 1219 -17.64 8.89 -28.52
N VAL A 1220 -18.47 8.93 -29.56
CA VAL A 1220 -17.99 8.90 -30.94
C VAL A 1220 -17.52 10.29 -31.35
N PRO A 1221 -16.30 10.47 -31.89
CA PRO A 1221 -15.88 11.74 -32.47
C PRO A 1221 -16.91 12.16 -33.53
N ASN A 1222 -17.28 13.44 -33.57
CA ASN A 1222 -18.15 13.91 -34.63
C ASN A 1222 -17.45 13.72 -35.99
N ARG A 1223 -18.22 13.74 -37.09
CA ARG A 1223 -17.72 13.47 -38.44
C ARG A 1223 -16.47 14.25 -38.86
N TYR A 1224 -16.26 15.46 -38.34
CA TYR A 1224 -15.05 16.26 -38.58
C TYR A 1224 -13.88 15.81 -37.71
N SER A 1225 -14.16 15.50 -36.44
CA SER A 1225 -13.18 14.94 -35.50
C SER A 1225 -12.71 13.53 -35.91
N THR A 1226 -13.61 12.69 -36.45
CA THR A 1226 -13.26 11.37 -36.99
C THR A 1226 -12.26 11.49 -38.13
N TYR A 1227 -12.47 12.45 -39.05
CA TYR A 1227 -11.55 12.70 -40.16
C TYR A 1227 -10.17 13.12 -39.67
N VAL A 1228 -10.09 14.02 -38.67
CA VAL A 1228 -8.83 14.44 -38.07
C VAL A 1228 -8.11 13.29 -37.37
N VAL A 1229 -8.84 12.46 -36.62
CA VAL A 1229 -8.28 11.28 -35.94
C VAL A 1229 -7.82 10.22 -36.94
N GLU A 1230 -8.56 9.99 -38.02
CA GLU A 1230 -8.16 9.06 -39.08
C GLU A 1230 -6.96 9.59 -39.88
N SER A 1231 -6.91 10.88 -40.21
CA SER A 1231 -5.74 11.50 -40.85
C SER A 1231 -4.49 11.43 -39.96
N LEU A 1232 -4.63 11.69 -38.66
CA LEU A 1232 -3.53 11.54 -37.68
C LEU A 1232 -3.07 10.08 -37.55
N LYS A 1233 -3.98 9.11 -37.59
CA LYS A 1233 -3.63 7.67 -37.56
C LYS A 1233 -3.00 7.18 -38.87
N GLN A 1234 -3.32 7.79 -40.00
CA GLN A 1234 -2.77 7.43 -41.31
C GLN A 1234 -1.42 8.12 -41.61
N GLY A 1235 -0.93 8.98 -40.73
CA GLY A 1235 0.37 9.64 -40.88
C GLY A 1235 0.42 10.69 -42.00
N ASP A 1236 -0.74 11.14 -42.48
CA ASP A 1236 -0.82 12.26 -43.43
C ASP A 1236 -0.77 13.57 -42.63
N HIS A 1237 0.44 14.17 -42.56
CA HIS A 1237 0.68 15.50 -42.01
C HIS A 1237 0.11 16.63 -42.87
#